data_AF-A0A8C0IX64-F1
#
_entry.id   AF-A0A8C0IX64-F1
#
_cell.length_a   1.000
_cell.length_b   1.000
_cell.length_c   1.000
_cell.angle_alpha   90.00
_cell.angle_beta   90.00
_cell.angle_gamma   90.00
#
_symmetry.space_group_name_H-M   'P 1'
#
loop_
_entity.id
_entity.type
_entity.pdbx_description
1 polymer ?
#
loop_
_entity_poly.entity_id
_entity_poly.type
_entity_poly.pdbx_seq_one_letter_code
_entity_poly.pdbx_strand_id
1 'polypeptide(L)'
;MGGGQGVSAFCSCLQAPPPQLSLSGEGGTAANGSYRGGACRDGTACRTTCPPRGLRDMLVASGILLFAGAVELSAGSCAFEDSTCGYESDYTFLPWILNEEGHYISVDTSWGTQGEKAVLASPELHSEEWSCIRLIYQIATASETSFDPTRLNLYLRLQGESFDHLLWSAKEPSDSWLIASLDLRNMTKKYKIVLEGVLGQDNSASIAVFEIKITSGYCIECDFEENHLCGFMNQWNPNVNWFVGGGNIRNSQSIFPRDHTFNSELGHYMYVDSIYVKHFQEVAQLVSPKTTTPMSGCLSFYYQLQQESSIVFTLYMRDINGFYEEIWKIDSTMNTDWSLAEVDFDAPYPMEVIFEVAFNSAKGGYVALDDISFSPDYCSNQTGFSFNPAEASCNFEEDLCHFYQDHKDGPGWSRVKVKPNAYRTGDHTTGLGYYLLANTKFTSQPGYIGRLYGPSLPGNLQYCLRFYYAVYGFFKMSDTLAVYIFEENHVVQEKIWSVLESPKGLWTQAEITFKKPMPCKVVFLSWCKSFWDCGLVALDDISVSLGKMWSSFPGECTFEKDECAFTQERRNRSSWHRRRGQTPTSYTGPKGDHTTGVGYYMYIEASNMIYGQKARLTSRSLRGISGKQCLTFFYHMHGAGTGLLNVYVKKEGDSEETLLWRRRGEQSITWLRGLIEYECDKYHQIIIEAVRGVSIRSDIAIDDILFQAGPCNEIGEITQHSSGDSDDLNEIEY
;
A
#
# COMPACT_ATOMS: atom_id res chain seq x y z
N MET A 1 -23.97 53.89 -42.65
CA MET A 1 -25.25 54.62 -42.57
C MET A 1 -26.10 53.95 -41.51
N GLY A 2 -26.45 54.67 -40.43
CA GLY A 2 -27.33 54.31 -39.30
C GLY A 2 -26.76 53.23 -38.35
N GLY A 3 -26.43 53.44 -37.07
CA GLY A 3 -26.90 54.37 -36.03
C GLY A 3 -27.66 53.55 -34.95
N GLY A 4 -27.42 53.63 -33.64
CA GLY A 4 -26.47 54.37 -32.82
C GLY A 4 -26.65 54.05 -31.32
N GLN A 5 -25.90 54.81 -30.49
CA GLN A 5 -26.07 55.07 -29.04
C GLN A 5 -25.85 53.87 -28.07
N GLY A 6 -25.16 53.99 -26.94
CA GLY A 6 -24.55 55.10 -26.22
C GLY A 6 -23.95 54.55 -24.90
N VAL A 7 -22.69 54.88 -24.59
CA VAL A 7 -22.24 55.83 -23.53
C VAL A 7 -21.83 55.15 -22.20
N SER A 8 -20.60 55.47 -21.80
CA SER A 8 -19.91 55.17 -20.53
C SER A 8 -20.42 55.99 -19.34
N ALA A 9 -20.24 55.49 -18.11
CA ALA A 9 -20.00 56.31 -16.89
C ALA A 9 -19.57 55.39 -15.73
N PHE A 10 -18.36 55.55 -15.17
CA PHE A 10 -18.01 56.39 -14.01
C PHE A 10 -18.54 55.89 -12.65
N CYS A 11 -17.62 55.39 -11.82
CA CYS A 11 -17.77 55.18 -10.38
C CYS A 11 -17.45 56.46 -9.61
N SER A 12 -18.34 56.86 -8.71
CA SER A 12 -18.04 57.71 -7.55
C SER A 12 -19.05 57.48 -6.42
N CYS A 13 -18.53 57.50 -5.19
CA CYS A 13 -19.10 57.01 -3.92
C CYS A 13 -20.37 57.69 -3.42
N LEU A 14 -21.14 56.97 -2.58
CA LEU A 14 -22.03 57.55 -1.57
C LEU A 14 -22.18 56.60 -0.35
N GLN A 15 -21.95 57.18 0.83
CA GLN A 15 -22.05 56.59 2.17
C GLN A 15 -23.49 56.28 2.60
N ALA A 16 -23.68 55.34 3.53
CA ALA A 16 -24.93 55.13 4.28
C ALA A 16 -24.66 54.66 5.75
N PRO A 17 -25.61 54.88 6.69
CA PRO A 17 -25.38 55.22 8.11
C PRO A 17 -25.69 54.08 9.13
N PRO A 18 -25.53 54.26 10.47
CA PRO A 18 -25.44 53.16 11.44
C PRO A 18 -26.80 52.75 12.07
N PRO A 19 -26.91 51.55 12.67
CA PRO A 19 -28.14 51.10 13.31
C PRO A 19 -28.19 51.42 14.82
N GLN A 20 -29.42 51.64 15.29
CA GLN A 20 -29.78 51.99 16.67
C GLN A 20 -29.84 50.77 17.60
N LEU A 21 -29.46 51.01 18.86
CA LEU A 21 -29.75 50.15 20.01
C LEU A 21 -31.24 50.14 20.35
N SER A 22 -31.74 48.98 20.78
CA SER A 22 -32.87 48.88 21.71
C SER A 22 -32.57 47.87 22.81
N LEU A 23 -32.79 48.29 24.05
CA LEU A 23 -32.65 47.55 25.30
C LEU A 23 -34.05 47.35 25.88
N SER A 24 -34.34 46.16 26.40
CA SER A 24 -35.35 45.95 27.43
C SER A 24 -34.92 44.79 28.35
N GLY A 25 -34.83 45.07 29.65
CA GLY A 25 -34.60 44.12 30.75
C GLY A 25 -35.79 43.17 30.96
N GLU A 26 -35.90 42.34 31.99
CA GLU A 26 -35.29 42.18 33.33
C GLU A 26 -35.46 40.70 33.74
N GLY A 27 -34.74 40.24 34.77
CA GLY A 27 -35.12 39.02 35.49
C GLY A 27 -33.95 38.30 36.15
N GLY A 28 -33.75 38.53 37.44
CA GLY A 28 -32.62 38.03 38.23
C GLY A 28 -32.72 36.57 38.70
N THR A 29 -31.62 36.06 39.27
CA THR A 29 -31.57 35.54 40.64
C THR A 29 -30.14 35.15 41.00
N ALA A 30 -29.83 35.39 42.27
CA ALA A 30 -28.54 35.21 42.92
C ALA A 30 -28.33 33.77 43.40
N ALA A 31 -27.07 33.37 43.63
CA ALA A 31 -26.55 33.09 44.98
C ALA A 31 -25.22 32.31 44.96
N ASN A 32 -24.31 32.75 45.85
CA ASN A 32 -23.35 31.99 46.67
C ASN A 32 -22.41 30.97 46.00
N GLY A 33 -21.13 30.86 46.31
CA GLY A 33 -20.19 31.37 47.32
C GLY A 33 -18.82 30.85 46.86
N SER A 34 -17.65 31.16 47.40
CA SER A 34 -17.21 31.34 48.77
C SER A 34 -15.71 31.65 48.66
N TYR A 35 -15.27 32.65 49.39
CA TYR A 35 -13.87 33.03 49.59
C TYR A 35 -13.07 31.99 50.40
N ARG A 36 -11.77 31.89 50.11
CA ARG A 36 -10.62 31.74 51.05
C ARG A 36 -9.36 32.02 50.21
N GLY A 37 -8.65 33.14 50.33
CA GLY A 37 -7.85 33.59 51.48
C GLY A 37 -6.57 32.73 51.56
N GLY A 38 -5.33 33.20 51.44
CA GLY A 38 -4.70 34.51 51.32
C GLY A 38 -3.19 34.34 51.55
N ALA A 39 -2.44 35.44 51.47
CA ALA A 39 -1.09 35.69 51.96
C ALA A 39 0.10 35.65 50.96
N CYS A 40 0.80 36.79 50.98
CA CYS A 40 1.91 37.28 50.19
C CYS A 40 3.28 36.66 50.55
N ARG A 41 4.27 36.88 49.66
CA ARG A 41 5.59 37.44 50.01
C ARG A 41 6.37 37.93 48.78
N ASP A 42 6.81 39.19 48.86
CA ASP A 42 8.04 39.84 48.38
C ASP A 42 8.75 39.25 47.13
N GLY A 43 9.15 39.99 46.09
CA GLY A 43 9.44 41.42 45.95
C GLY A 43 10.85 41.61 45.35
N THR A 44 10.95 42.45 44.31
CA THR A 44 12.13 42.98 43.56
C THR A 44 12.55 42.25 42.28
N ALA A 45 12.77 42.91 41.12
CA ALA A 45 12.55 44.28 40.66
C ALA A 45 12.76 44.34 39.13
N CYS A 46 12.06 45.23 38.41
CA CYS A 46 12.66 46.04 37.34
C CYS A 46 11.76 47.25 37.00
N ARG A 47 12.34 48.45 37.06
CA ARG A 47 11.69 49.76 36.90
C ARG A 47 11.43 50.08 35.43
N THR A 48 10.22 50.51 35.13
CA THR A 48 9.87 51.38 34.00
C THR A 48 10.12 52.85 34.35
N THR A 49 10.50 53.65 33.36
CA THR A 49 10.47 55.12 33.40
C THR A 49 9.41 55.63 32.41
N CYS A 50 8.26 56.04 32.95
CA CYS A 50 7.40 57.13 32.42
C CYS A 50 7.99 58.48 32.92
N PRO A 51 7.55 59.71 32.53
CA PRO A 51 6.14 60.15 32.33
C PRO A 51 6.01 61.41 31.38
N PRO A 52 5.07 62.39 31.52
CA PRO A 52 3.68 62.41 31.99
C PRO A 52 2.65 63.15 31.08
N ARG A 53 1.36 62.90 31.40
CA ARG A 53 0.21 63.85 31.55
C ARG A 53 -0.51 64.44 30.33
N GLY A 54 -1.79 64.06 30.23
CA GLY A 54 -2.90 64.85 29.68
C GLY A 54 -4.24 64.18 30.01
N LEU A 55 -5.00 64.75 30.95
CA LEU A 55 -6.24 64.18 31.52
C LEU A 55 -7.43 64.14 30.54
N ARG A 56 -8.18 63.03 30.62
CA ARG A 56 -9.66 62.88 30.59
C ARG A 56 -10.47 63.69 29.56
N ASP A 57 -11.00 63.00 28.56
CA ASP A 57 -12.36 62.44 28.65
C ASP A 57 -12.60 61.39 27.55
N MET A 58 -13.36 60.37 27.94
CA MET A 58 -13.77 59.21 27.16
C MET A 58 -14.68 59.61 25.98
N LEU A 59 -14.33 59.15 24.79
CA LEU A 59 -15.29 58.75 23.76
C LEU A 59 -14.74 57.48 23.09
N VAL A 60 -15.48 56.39 23.28
CA VAL A 60 -15.22 55.06 22.71
C VAL A 60 -15.47 55.13 21.21
N ALA A 61 -14.46 54.78 20.42
CA ALA A 61 -14.59 54.45 19.00
C ALA A 61 -13.97 53.08 18.75
N SER A 62 -14.79 52.23 18.16
CA SER A 62 -14.60 50.83 17.86
C SER A 62 -13.35 50.55 17.02
N GLY A 63 -12.48 49.68 17.52
CA GLY A 63 -11.52 48.94 16.72
C GLY A 63 -11.89 47.47 16.77
N ILE A 64 -12.63 47.00 15.77
CA ILE A 64 -12.78 45.58 15.48
C ILE A 64 -11.38 45.10 15.07
N LEU A 65 -10.67 44.40 15.94
CA LEU A 65 -9.62 43.50 15.47
C LEU A 65 -10.34 42.33 14.80
N LEU A 66 -10.36 42.35 13.47
CA LEU A 66 -10.52 41.15 12.68
C LEU A 66 -9.33 40.24 13.02
N PHE A 67 -9.51 39.34 13.98
CA PHE A 67 -8.79 38.09 13.93
C PHE A 67 -9.32 37.35 12.71
N ALA A 68 -8.67 37.54 11.56
CA ALA A 68 -8.66 36.49 10.57
C ALA A 68 -8.01 35.29 11.29
N GLY A 69 -8.82 34.30 11.66
CA GLY A 69 -8.32 33.01 12.06
C GLY A 69 -7.58 32.46 10.86
N ALA A 70 -6.27 32.65 10.81
CA ALA A 70 -5.42 31.77 10.01
C ALA A 70 -5.60 30.39 10.66
N VAL A 71 -6.39 29.55 10.00
CA VAL A 71 -6.43 28.12 10.31
C VAL A 71 -4.99 27.66 10.25
N GLU A 72 -4.43 27.23 11.38
CA GLU A 72 -3.09 26.66 11.43
C GLU A 72 -3.16 25.35 10.64
N LEU A 73 -2.81 25.43 9.35
CA LEU A 73 -2.69 24.27 8.48
C LEU A 73 -1.74 23.28 9.17
N SER A 74 -2.20 22.04 9.30
CA SER A 74 -1.40 20.93 9.82
C SER A 74 -0.06 20.85 9.11
N ALA A 75 0.97 20.42 9.83
CA ALA A 75 2.33 20.34 9.28
C ALA A 75 2.36 19.53 7.98
N GLY A 76 2.83 20.15 6.89
CA GLY A 76 2.91 19.54 5.56
C GLY A 76 1.72 19.83 4.65
N SER A 77 0.64 20.43 5.15
CA SER A 77 -0.45 20.92 4.30
C SER A 77 -0.07 22.23 3.58
N CYS A 78 -0.51 22.38 2.33
CA CYS A 78 -0.28 23.57 1.53
C CYS A 78 -1.38 23.77 0.47
N ALA A 79 -1.99 24.95 0.48
CA ALA A 79 -2.95 25.41 -0.52
C ALA A 79 -2.32 26.25 -1.64
N PHE A 80 -0.99 26.42 -1.63
CA PHE A 80 -0.21 27.15 -2.64
C PHE A 80 -0.73 28.56 -2.99
N GLU A 81 -1.39 29.25 -2.06
CA GLU A 81 -1.96 30.59 -2.30
C GLU A 81 -0.87 31.62 -2.58
N ASP A 82 0.04 31.83 -1.61
CA ASP A 82 1.09 32.86 -1.68
C ASP A 82 2.51 32.28 -1.56
N SER A 83 2.66 30.99 -1.25
CA SER A 83 3.97 30.35 -1.04
C SER A 83 3.92 28.84 -1.25
N THR A 84 5.09 28.20 -1.29
CA THR A 84 5.20 26.73 -1.34
C THR A 84 5.11 26.06 0.04
N CYS A 85 4.77 26.78 1.12
CA CYS A 85 4.63 26.25 2.47
C CYS A 85 5.84 25.40 2.96
N GLY A 86 7.05 25.74 2.51
CA GLY A 86 8.28 25.00 2.84
C GLY A 86 8.55 23.76 1.99
N TYR A 87 7.73 23.49 0.97
CA TYR A 87 8.08 22.53 -0.08
C TYR A 87 9.23 23.08 -0.94
N GLU A 88 10.23 22.23 -1.16
CA GLU A 88 11.46 22.58 -1.88
C GLU A 88 11.60 21.72 -3.15
N SER A 89 11.87 22.38 -4.28
CA SER A 89 12.19 21.68 -5.52
C SER A 89 13.64 21.17 -5.48
N ASP A 90 13.86 19.94 -5.91
CA ASP A 90 15.21 19.42 -6.10
C ASP A 90 15.82 20.00 -7.38
N TYR A 91 16.79 20.90 -7.22
CA TYR A 91 17.42 21.63 -8.32
C TYR A 91 18.28 20.75 -9.25
N THR A 92 18.46 19.45 -8.96
CA THR A 92 19.02 18.51 -9.95
C THR A 92 18.01 18.17 -11.06
N PHE A 93 16.74 18.46 -10.84
CA PHE A 93 15.60 18.15 -11.70
C PHE A 93 14.87 19.42 -12.14
N LEU A 94 13.81 19.26 -12.91
CA LEU A 94 12.96 20.39 -13.30
C LEU A 94 12.32 21.02 -12.05
N PRO A 95 12.25 22.37 -11.98
CA PRO A 95 11.62 23.04 -10.86
C PRO A 95 10.09 22.94 -10.96
N TRP A 96 9.44 22.82 -9.80
CA TRP A 96 8.02 23.09 -9.70
C TRP A 96 7.80 24.59 -9.61
N ILE A 97 6.91 25.12 -10.44
CA ILE A 97 6.67 26.56 -10.59
C ILE A 97 5.38 26.92 -9.87
N LEU A 98 5.44 27.90 -8.98
CA LEU A 98 4.25 28.47 -8.33
C LEU A 98 3.57 29.44 -9.29
N ASN A 99 2.29 29.20 -9.59
CA ASN A 99 1.43 30.13 -10.30
C ASN A 99 0.69 31.00 -9.28
N GLU A 100 1.17 32.22 -9.06
CA GLU A 100 0.59 33.18 -8.11
C GLU A 100 -0.83 33.64 -8.48
N GLU A 101 -1.19 33.67 -9.77
CA GLU A 101 -2.55 34.04 -10.20
C GLU A 101 -3.55 32.88 -10.06
N GLY A 102 -3.06 31.65 -10.22
CA GLY A 102 -3.86 30.43 -10.18
C GLY A 102 -3.89 29.73 -8.82
N HIS A 103 -3.01 30.11 -7.89
CA HIS A 103 -2.83 29.47 -6.58
C HIS A 103 -2.58 27.95 -6.68
N TYR A 104 -1.65 27.55 -7.57
CA TYR A 104 -1.24 26.15 -7.72
C TYR A 104 0.22 26.07 -8.14
N ILE A 105 0.84 24.89 -7.96
CA ILE A 105 2.16 24.60 -8.52
C ILE A 105 2.02 23.74 -9.78
N SER A 106 2.90 23.94 -10.76
CA SER A 106 2.91 23.13 -11.98
C SER A 106 4.30 22.84 -12.50
N VAL A 107 4.38 21.78 -13.31
CA VAL A 107 5.50 21.45 -14.17
C VAL A 107 4.96 21.18 -15.57
N ASP A 108 5.61 21.70 -16.59
CA ASP A 108 5.19 21.54 -17.98
C ASP A 108 6.38 21.39 -18.94
N THR A 109 6.09 21.00 -20.18
CA THR A 109 7.08 20.80 -21.25
C THR A 109 7.68 22.10 -21.82
N SER A 110 7.27 23.28 -21.35
CA SER A 110 7.88 24.56 -21.78
C SER A 110 9.19 24.87 -21.06
N TRP A 111 9.36 24.31 -19.85
CA TRP A 111 10.56 24.50 -19.02
C TRP A 111 11.52 23.32 -19.04
N GLY A 112 11.15 22.20 -19.65
CA GLY A 112 11.93 20.97 -19.67
C GLY A 112 11.82 20.17 -20.96
N THR A 113 12.77 19.26 -21.16
CA THR A 113 12.75 18.34 -22.31
C THR A 113 11.92 17.08 -22.01
N GLN A 114 11.42 16.41 -23.07
CA GLN A 114 10.59 15.21 -22.93
C GLN A 114 11.33 14.09 -22.17
N GLY A 115 10.65 13.48 -21.19
CA GLY A 115 11.23 12.44 -20.34
C GLY A 115 12.00 12.96 -19.13
N GLU A 116 12.09 14.27 -18.93
CA GLU A 116 12.60 14.85 -17.69
C GLU A 116 11.58 14.72 -16.54
N LYS A 117 12.11 14.70 -15.32
CA LYS A 117 11.34 14.62 -14.09
C LYS A 117 11.49 15.91 -13.30
N ALA A 118 10.48 16.23 -12.50
CA ALA A 118 10.49 17.27 -11.48
C ALA A 118 10.24 16.62 -10.13
N VAL A 119 10.99 17.02 -9.10
CA VAL A 119 10.87 16.44 -7.75
C VAL A 119 10.65 17.57 -6.76
N LEU A 120 9.58 17.47 -5.97
CA LEU A 120 9.25 18.40 -4.89
C LEU A 120 9.21 17.63 -3.57
N ALA A 121 9.93 18.11 -2.56
CA ALA A 121 9.97 17.48 -1.24
C ALA A 121 9.34 18.38 -0.18
N SER A 122 8.55 17.78 0.70
CA SER A 122 7.96 18.48 1.85
C SER A 122 9.00 18.88 2.89
N PRO A 123 8.63 19.77 3.84
CA PRO A 123 9.29 19.88 5.13
C PRO A 123 9.38 18.53 5.86
N GLU A 124 10.23 18.44 6.88
CA GLU A 124 10.32 17.23 7.71
C GLU A 124 9.03 17.07 8.53
N LEU A 125 8.36 15.93 8.36
CA LEU A 125 7.09 15.58 9.00
C LEU A 125 7.29 14.47 10.03
N HIS A 126 6.36 14.43 10.99
CA HIS A 126 6.31 13.43 12.04
C HIS A 126 4.85 13.22 12.43
N SER A 127 4.39 11.97 12.46
CA SER A 127 3.02 11.64 12.85
C SER A 127 3.02 10.37 13.70
N GLU A 128 2.63 10.51 14.96
CA GLU A 128 2.49 9.39 15.90
C GLU A 128 1.15 8.65 15.73
N GLU A 129 0.23 9.26 14.99
CA GLU A 129 -1.12 8.76 14.73
C GLU A 129 -1.33 8.53 13.22
N TRP A 130 -2.47 7.96 12.86
CA TRP A 130 -2.84 7.83 11.45
C TRP A 130 -3.11 9.20 10.84
N SER A 131 -2.83 9.34 9.55
CA SER A 131 -3.08 10.59 8.84
C SER A 131 -3.61 10.32 7.43
N CYS A 132 -4.49 11.18 6.94
CA CYS A 132 -4.95 11.16 5.56
C CYS A 132 -4.25 12.26 4.76
N ILE A 133 -3.67 11.90 3.62
CA ILE A 133 -3.23 12.87 2.61
C ILE A 133 -4.33 12.98 1.55
N ARG A 134 -4.85 14.18 1.35
CA ARG A 134 -5.68 14.56 0.21
C ARG A 134 -4.86 15.43 -0.75
N LEU A 135 -4.71 14.97 -1.98
CA LEU A 135 -3.97 15.62 -3.04
C LEU A 135 -4.93 16.02 -4.15
N ILE A 136 -5.04 17.32 -4.41
CA ILE A 136 -5.82 17.85 -5.55
C ILE A 136 -4.85 18.14 -6.69
N TYR A 137 -5.01 17.43 -7.80
CA TYR A 137 -4.06 17.44 -8.92
C TYR A 137 -4.75 17.42 -10.27
N GLN A 138 -4.00 17.79 -11.31
CA GLN A 138 -4.43 17.70 -12.70
C GLN A 138 -3.26 17.21 -13.55
N ILE A 139 -3.54 16.29 -14.48
CA ILE A 139 -2.61 15.87 -15.52
C ILE A 139 -3.25 16.23 -16.85
N ALA A 140 -2.61 17.08 -17.65
CA ALA A 140 -3.09 17.46 -18.98
C ALA A 140 -2.09 17.00 -20.04
N THR A 141 -2.56 16.28 -21.04
CA THR A 141 -1.74 15.75 -22.14
C THR A 141 -2.48 15.84 -23.47
N ALA A 142 -1.79 16.18 -24.55
CA ALA A 142 -2.41 16.26 -25.88
C ALA A 142 -2.64 14.90 -26.57
N SER A 143 -2.05 13.80 -26.08
CA SER A 143 -2.25 12.45 -26.64
C SER A 143 -2.57 11.43 -25.56
N GLU A 144 -3.68 10.71 -25.71
CA GLU A 144 -4.08 9.61 -24.82
C GLU A 144 -3.32 8.30 -25.08
N THR A 145 -2.44 8.25 -26.09
CA THR A 145 -1.89 6.99 -26.64
C THR A 145 -0.36 6.98 -26.76
N SER A 146 0.36 7.49 -25.76
CA SER A 146 1.83 7.43 -25.72
C SER A 146 2.34 6.16 -25.02
N PHE A 147 3.49 5.64 -25.48
CA PHE A 147 4.16 4.48 -24.87
C PHE A 147 4.74 4.79 -23.48
N ASP A 148 5.00 6.07 -23.19
CA ASP A 148 5.48 6.58 -21.90
C ASP A 148 4.59 7.77 -21.47
N PRO A 149 3.48 7.50 -20.77
CA PRO A 149 2.55 8.55 -20.38
C PRO A 149 3.13 9.42 -19.25
N THR A 150 2.71 10.69 -19.27
CA THR A 150 2.91 11.63 -18.16
C THR A 150 2.32 11.03 -16.88
N ARG A 151 3.07 11.09 -15.80
CA ARG A 151 2.68 10.46 -14.53
C ARG A 151 3.08 11.31 -13.34
N LEU A 152 2.20 11.33 -12.34
CA LEU A 152 2.45 11.93 -11.04
C LEU A 152 2.58 10.80 -10.02
N ASN A 153 3.73 10.74 -9.36
CA ASN A 153 4.01 9.77 -8.31
C ASN A 153 4.13 10.49 -6.97
N LEU A 154 3.55 9.89 -5.94
CA LEU A 154 3.70 10.31 -4.55
C LEU A 154 4.53 9.26 -3.81
N TYR A 155 5.64 9.71 -3.20
CA TYR A 155 6.50 8.85 -2.41
C TYR A 155 6.59 9.29 -0.95
N LEU A 156 6.77 8.32 -0.07
CA LEU A 156 7.17 8.50 1.32
C LEU A 156 8.69 8.33 1.44
N ARG A 157 9.36 9.36 1.94
CA ARG A 157 10.80 9.38 2.19
C ARG A 157 11.05 9.27 3.68
N LEU A 158 11.53 8.12 4.13
CA LEU A 158 11.84 7.90 5.55
C LEU A 158 13.24 8.38 5.91
N GLN A 159 13.36 8.99 7.09
CA GLN A 159 14.65 9.39 7.64
C GLN A 159 15.53 8.15 7.89
N GLY A 160 16.76 8.20 7.38
CA GLY A 160 17.71 7.10 7.49
C GLY A 160 17.59 6.01 6.42
N GLU A 161 16.65 6.14 5.47
CA GLU A 161 16.51 5.21 4.33
C GLU A 161 16.95 5.88 3.01
N SER A 162 17.59 5.13 2.11
CA SER A 162 18.19 5.65 0.86
C SER A 162 17.23 5.62 -0.31
N PHE A 163 16.06 5.02 -0.09
CA PHE A 163 15.02 4.85 -1.06
C PHE A 163 13.74 5.55 -0.60
N ASP A 164 12.95 5.94 -1.59
CA ASP A 164 11.63 6.51 -1.36
C ASP A 164 10.58 5.42 -1.72
N HIS A 165 9.55 5.31 -0.88
CA HIS A 165 8.48 4.31 -0.95
C HIS A 165 7.32 4.87 -1.78
N LEU A 166 6.95 4.22 -2.88
CA LEU A 166 5.83 4.69 -3.69
C LEU A 166 4.53 4.45 -2.93
N LEU A 167 3.81 5.52 -2.62
CA LEU A 167 2.48 5.45 -2.00
C LEU A 167 1.39 5.38 -3.06
N TRP A 168 1.54 6.14 -4.14
CA TRP A 168 0.51 6.29 -5.17
C TRP A 168 1.08 6.82 -6.49
N SER A 169 0.40 6.50 -7.58
CA SER A 169 0.74 6.95 -8.93
C SER A 169 -0.52 7.16 -9.76
N ALA A 170 -0.58 8.28 -10.48
CA ALA A 170 -1.60 8.55 -11.49
C ALA A 170 -0.97 8.83 -12.85
N LYS A 171 -1.68 8.41 -13.89
CA LYS A 171 -1.32 8.59 -15.31
C LYS A 171 -2.49 9.01 -16.19
N GLU A 172 -3.70 9.08 -15.62
CA GLU A 172 -4.91 9.35 -16.36
C GLU A 172 -5.06 10.87 -16.52
N PRO A 173 -5.13 11.38 -17.77
CA PRO A 173 -5.32 12.80 -18.01
C PRO A 173 -6.76 13.23 -17.70
N SER A 174 -6.92 14.49 -17.29
CA SER A 174 -8.23 15.07 -16.98
C SER A 174 -8.25 16.58 -17.21
N ASP A 175 -9.32 17.06 -17.84
CA ASP A 175 -9.59 18.50 -18.01
C ASP A 175 -10.09 19.17 -16.71
N SER A 176 -10.39 18.36 -15.68
CA SER A 176 -10.82 18.81 -14.34
C SER A 176 -9.81 18.41 -13.26
N TRP A 177 -9.85 19.12 -12.13
CA TRP A 177 -9.10 18.72 -10.93
C TRP A 177 -9.59 17.38 -10.40
N LEU A 178 -8.66 16.49 -10.13
CA LEU A 178 -8.87 15.18 -9.52
C LEU A 178 -8.40 15.20 -8.07
N ILE A 179 -8.99 14.35 -7.24
CA ILE A 179 -8.60 14.16 -5.85
C ILE A 179 -8.07 12.75 -5.65
N ALA A 180 -6.93 12.64 -4.98
CA ALA A 180 -6.41 11.38 -4.46
C ALA A 180 -6.36 11.43 -2.94
N SER A 181 -6.91 10.41 -2.28
CA SER A 181 -6.85 10.26 -0.83
C SER A 181 -5.95 9.07 -0.49
N LEU A 182 -5.02 9.24 0.45
CA LEU A 182 -4.07 8.22 0.85
C LEU A 182 -3.96 8.14 2.37
N ASP A 183 -4.07 6.93 2.89
CA ASP A 183 -3.90 6.62 4.30
C ASP A 183 -2.40 6.45 4.61
N LEU A 184 -1.92 7.27 5.53
CA LEU A 184 -0.61 7.13 6.16
C LEU A 184 -0.77 6.45 7.51
N ARG A 185 -0.08 5.32 7.67
CA ARG A 185 0.05 4.65 8.96
C ARG A 185 0.87 5.49 9.92
N ASN A 186 0.69 5.24 11.21
CA ASN A 186 1.52 5.83 12.25
C ASN A 186 3.01 5.47 12.04
N MET A 187 3.88 6.48 12.10
CA MET A 187 5.30 6.31 11.82
C MET A 187 6.15 6.76 13.02
N THR A 188 7.03 5.89 13.48
CA THR A 188 7.97 6.22 14.57
C THR A 188 9.17 7.04 14.11
N LYS A 189 9.47 7.01 12.81
CA LYS A 189 10.55 7.79 12.20
C LYS A 189 9.98 9.03 11.53
N LYS A 190 10.75 10.12 11.54
CA LYS A 190 10.45 11.28 10.72
C LYS A 190 10.47 10.92 9.23
N TYR A 191 9.63 11.59 8.47
CA TYR A 191 9.50 11.35 7.03
C TYR A 191 9.28 12.64 6.26
N LYS A 192 9.38 12.55 4.94
CA LYS A 192 8.99 13.60 3.99
C LYS A 192 8.07 13.00 2.94
N ILE A 193 7.16 13.81 2.44
CA ILE A 193 6.37 13.49 1.25
C ILE A 193 7.10 14.05 0.04
N VAL A 194 7.24 13.23 -1.01
CA VAL A 194 7.96 13.59 -2.22
C VAL A 194 7.04 13.40 -3.42
N LEU A 195 6.77 14.49 -4.13
CA LEU A 195 6.05 14.48 -5.39
C LEU A 195 7.06 14.38 -6.55
N GLU A 196 6.86 13.42 -7.43
CA GLU A 196 7.63 13.26 -8.65
C GLU A 196 6.69 13.38 -9.85
N GLY A 197 6.84 14.46 -10.61
CA GLY A 197 6.17 14.63 -11.90
C GLY A 197 7.10 14.16 -13.01
N VAL A 198 6.69 13.17 -13.79
CA VAL A 198 7.43 12.71 -14.98
C VAL A 198 6.66 13.14 -16.22
N LEU A 199 7.26 14.00 -17.03
CA LEU A 199 6.66 14.46 -18.28
C LEU A 199 6.85 13.39 -19.36
N GLY A 200 5.74 12.94 -19.96
CA GLY A 200 5.75 11.98 -21.06
C GLY A 200 6.38 12.55 -22.33
N GLN A 201 6.43 11.74 -23.40
CA GLN A 201 6.93 12.17 -24.72
C GLN A 201 5.93 13.03 -25.52
N ASP A 202 4.87 13.53 -24.91
CA ASP A 202 3.89 14.35 -25.59
C ASP A 202 4.43 15.78 -25.82
N ASN A 203 4.00 16.41 -26.91
CA ASN A 203 4.46 17.76 -27.29
C ASN A 203 3.95 18.85 -26.33
N SER A 204 2.88 18.58 -25.60
CA SER A 204 2.33 19.47 -24.57
C SER A 204 1.75 18.61 -23.45
N ALA A 205 2.54 18.47 -22.38
CA ALA A 205 2.12 17.82 -21.15
C ALA A 205 2.36 18.78 -19.98
N SER A 206 1.40 18.83 -19.06
CA SER A 206 1.55 19.55 -17.80
C SER A 206 0.97 18.74 -16.65
N ILE A 207 1.58 18.91 -15.49
CA ILE A 207 1.08 18.39 -14.22
C ILE A 207 0.93 19.59 -13.29
N ALA A 208 -0.23 19.74 -12.70
CA ALA A 208 -0.52 20.78 -11.72
C ALA A 208 -1.00 20.16 -10.41
N VAL A 209 -0.63 20.78 -9.29
CA VAL A 209 -1.10 20.42 -7.94
C VAL A 209 -1.63 21.69 -7.29
N PHE A 210 -2.91 21.64 -6.94
CA PHE A 210 -3.65 22.77 -6.39
C PHE A 210 -3.56 22.81 -4.86
N GLU A 211 -3.68 21.65 -4.20
CA GLU A 211 -3.66 21.57 -2.75
C GLU A 211 -3.13 20.22 -2.30
N ILE A 212 -2.35 20.25 -1.21
CA ILE A 212 -1.98 19.07 -0.42
C ILE A 212 -2.52 19.31 0.98
N LYS A 213 -3.45 18.48 1.43
CA LYS A 213 -4.01 18.57 2.78
C LYS A 213 -3.70 17.28 3.54
N ILE A 214 -3.08 17.40 4.71
CA ILE A 214 -2.73 16.28 5.58
C ILE A 214 -3.56 16.40 6.85
N THR A 215 -4.55 15.56 7.06
CA THR A 215 -5.37 15.57 8.28
C THR A 215 -5.01 14.39 9.17
N SER A 216 -5.13 14.54 10.49
CA SER A 216 -5.12 13.40 11.41
C SER A 216 -6.38 12.55 11.20
N GLY A 217 -6.27 11.24 11.37
CA GLY A 217 -7.39 10.30 11.17
C GLY A 217 -7.28 9.50 9.87
N TYR A 218 -8.40 8.91 9.45
CA TYR A 218 -8.46 8.00 8.30
C TYR A 218 -9.11 8.68 7.10
N CYS A 219 -8.70 8.33 5.87
CA CYS A 219 -9.25 9.01 4.69
C CYS A 219 -10.73 8.74 4.43
N ILE A 220 -11.27 7.67 5.00
CA ILE A 220 -12.68 7.29 4.90
C ILE A 220 -13.60 8.17 5.76
N GLU A 221 -13.04 8.90 6.72
CA GLU A 221 -13.81 9.78 7.61
C GLU A 221 -14.24 11.05 6.90
N CYS A 222 -15.48 11.48 7.14
CA CYS A 222 -16.05 12.66 6.54
C CYS A 222 -17.24 13.22 7.31
N ASP A 223 -17.15 14.49 7.68
CA ASP A 223 -18.22 15.34 8.21
C ASP A 223 -18.89 16.19 7.09
N PHE A 224 -18.46 16.01 5.83
CA PHE A 224 -18.91 16.74 4.64
C PHE A 224 -18.72 18.27 4.63
N GLU A 225 -17.98 18.82 5.60
CA GLU A 225 -17.76 20.27 5.71
C GLU A 225 -16.67 20.79 4.75
N GLU A 226 -15.86 19.88 4.21
CA GLU A 226 -14.85 20.20 3.21
C GLU A 226 -15.48 20.40 1.82
N ASN A 227 -15.04 21.43 1.07
CA ASN A 227 -15.55 21.75 -0.28
C ASN A 227 -15.50 20.58 -1.27
N HIS A 228 -14.56 19.65 -1.09
CA HIS A 228 -14.36 18.47 -1.92
C HIS A 228 -14.92 17.18 -1.27
N LEU A 229 -15.85 17.30 -0.32
CA LEU A 229 -16.58 16.21 0.32
C LEU A 229 -15.66 15.10 0.84
N CYS A 230 -14.50 15.47 1.40
CA CYS A 230 -13.48 14.55 1.92
C CYS A 230 -12.94 13.52 0.89
N GLY A 231 -13.23 13.72 -0.41
CA GLY A 231 -12.92 12.78 -1.49
C GLY A 231 -14.04 11.77 -1.81
N PHE A 232 -15.20 11.88 -1.17
CA PHE A 232 -16.38 11.12 -1.57
C PHE A 232 -16.88 11.58 -2.93
N MET A 233 -17.25 10.61 -3.76
CA MET A 233 -17.70 10.86 -5.13
C MET A 233 -19.12 10.36 -5.33
N ASN A 234 -20.00 11.25 -5.78
CA ASN A 234 -21.33 10.88 -6.24
C ASN A 234 -21.23 10.24 -7.64
N GLN A 235 -21.74 9.02 -7.79
CA GLN A 235 -21.89 8.41 -9.12
C GLN A 235 -23.11 8.99 -9.82
N TRP A 236 -22.86 9.96 -10.69
CA TRP A 236 -23.91 10.70 -11.37
C TRP A 236 -24.82 9.81 -12.22
N ASN A 237 -26.08 9.76 -11.84
CA ASN A 237 -27.17 9.11 -12.57
C ASN A 237 -28.09 10.20 -13.17
N PRO A 238 -28.64 10.05 -14.39
CA PRO A 238 -29.56 11.03 -14.98
C PRO A 238 -30.80 11.40 -14.13
N ASN A 239 -31.13 10.59 -13.13
CA ASN A 239 -32.34 10.76 -12.33
C ASN A 239 -32.04 11.10 -10.86
N VAL A 240 -31.67 10.11 -10.04
CA VAL A 240 -31.50 10.25 -8.59
C VAL A 240 -30.03 10.27 -8.22
N ASN A 241 -29.63 11.25 -7.41
CA ASN A 241 -28.25 11.50 -7.02
C ASN A 241 -28.15 11.90 -5.55
N TRP A 242 -26.97 11.75 -4.97
CA TRP A 242 -26.65 12.37 -3.70
C TRP A 242 -26.37 13.87 -3.90
N PHE A 243 -26.93 14.69 -3.02
CA PHE A 243 -26.80 16.15 -3.03
C PHE A 243 -26.30 16.64 -1.66
N VAL A 244 -25.62 17.78 -1.65
CA VAL A 244 -25.22 18.45 -0.41
C VAL A 244 -26.41 19.24 0.13
N GLY A 245 -26.81 18.98 1.36
CA GLY A 245 -27.82 19.70 2.13
C GLY A 245 -27.17 20.73 3.07
N GLY A 246 -27.97 21.69 3.54
CA GLY A 246 -27.48 22.77 4.41
C GLY A 246 -26.83 23.94 3.65
N GLY A 247 -26.12 24.82 4.39
CA GLY A 247 -25.59 26.08 3.86
C GLY A 247 -26.69 27.10 3.53
N ASN A 248 -26.30 28.35 3.24
CA ASN A 248 -27.17 29.55 3.18
C ASN A 248 -28.21 29.57 2.02
N ILE A 249 -29.05 28.55 1.89
CA ILE A 249 -30.12 28.43 0.89
C ILE A 249 -31.34 29.14 1.45
N ARG A 250 -31.53 30.39 1.02
CA ARG A 250 -32.77 31.17 1.22
C ARG A 250 -33.95 30.49 0.53
N ASN A 251 -34.51 29.45 1.14
CA ASN A 251 -35.90 29.06 0.95
C ASN A 251 -36.48 28.59 2.29
N SER A 252 -37.18 29.53 2.90
CA SER A 252 -37.82 29.48 4.21
C SER A 252 -39.06 28.57 4.23
N GLN A 253 -38.91 27.29 3.86
CA GLN A 253 -39.84 26.16 4.10
C GLN A 253 -39.12 24.79 3.98
N SER A 254 -37.94 24.58 4.58
CA SER A 254 -37.25 23.27 4.47
C SER A 254 -37.89 22.22 5.39
N ILE A 255 -38.30 21.09 4.80
CA ILE A 255 -38.71 19.85 5.47
C ILE A 255 -37.46 18.99 5.80
N PHE A 256 -36.26 19.52 5.49
CA PHE A 256 -34.98 18.85 5.58
C PHE A 256 -34.30 19.08 6.94
N PRO A 257 -33.43 18.15 7.36
CA PRO A 257 -32.85 18.18 8.69
C PRO A 257 -31.72 19.19 8.85
N ARG A 258 -31.38 19.47 10.11
CA ARG A 258 -30.18 20.22 10.46
C ARG A 258 -28.98 19.29 10.41
N ASP A 259 -27.85 19.80 9.95
CA ASP A 259 -26.55 19.12 9.99
C ASP A 259 -26.28 18.59 11.41
N HIS A 260 -25.77 17.37 11.53
CA HIS A 260 -25.51 16.73 12.82
C HIS A 260 -24.25 17.29 13.48
N THR A 261 -23.21 17.57 12.69
CA THR A 261 -21.89 18.04 13.14
C THR A 261 -21.97 19.31 13.99
N PHE A 262 -22.73 20.31 13.51
CA PHE A 262 -22.92 21.60 14.18
C PHE A 262 -24.32 21.81 14.76
N ASN A 263 -25.25 20.85 14.57
CA ASN A 263 -26.67 20.99 14.90
C ASN A 263 -27.26 22.30 14.35
N SER A 264 -26.87 22.66 13.13
CA SER A 264 -27.07 23.96 12.52
C SER A 264 -27.68 23.85 11.12
N GLU A 265 -28.36 24.89 10.67
CA GLU A 265 -28.82 25.00 9.26
C GLU A 265 -27.68 25.43 8.32
N LEU A 266 -26.49 25.69 8.86
CA LEU A 266 -25.30 26.16 8.14
C LEU A 266 -24.25 25.09 7.83
N GLY A 267 -24.28 23.94 8.51
CA GLY A 267 -23.38 22.82 8.22
C GLY A 267 -23.85 22.00 7.03
N HIS A 268 -23.01 21.11 6.54
CA HIS A 268 -23.19 20.33 5.31
C HIS A 268 -23.39 18.86 5.62
N TYR A 269 -24.36 18.24 4.96
CA TYR A 269 -24.58 16.80 5.01
C TYR A 269 -24.96 16.29 3.63
N MET A 270 -24.93 14.98 3.40
CA MET A 270 -25.35 14.39 2.13
C MET A 270 -26.79 13.90 2.22
N TYR A 271 -27.61 14.19 1.21
CA TYR A 271 -28.98 13.69 1.16
C TYR A 271 -29.40 13.27 -0.25
N VAL A 272 -30.41 12.40 -0.30
CA VAL A 272 -31.05 11.96 -1.53
C VAL A 272 -32.56 11.96 -1.34
N ASP A 273 -33.27 12.52 -2.32
CA ASP A 273 -34.72 12.74 -2.25
C ASP A 273 -35.44 12.04 -3.41
N SER A 274 -36.54 11.37 -3.10
CA SER A 274 -37.41 10.70 -4.05
C SER A 274 -38.14 11.63 -5.04
N ILE A 275 -38.20 12.94 -4.79
CA ILE A 275 -38.79 13.93 -5.72
C ILE A 275 -38.12 13.87 -7.10
N TYR A 276 -36.85 13.45 -7.15
CA TYR A 276 -36.09 13.35 -8.39
C TYR A 276 -36.29 12.01 -9.14
N VAL A 277 -37.03 11.06 -8.55
CA VAL A 277 -37.26 9.73 -9.12
C VAL A 277 -38.23 9.82 -10.30
N LYS A 278 -37.83 9.30 -11.47
CA LYS A 278 -38.67 9.27 -12.68
C LYS A 278 -39.16 7.86 -13.04
N HIS A 279 -38.40 6.83 -12.69
CA HIS A 279 -38.69 5.42 -13.00
C HIS A 279 -38.55 4.53 -11.74
N PHE A 280 -39.07 3.31 -11.81
CA PHE A 280 -38.98 2.31 -10.73
C PHE A 280 -37.54 1.74 -10.65
N GLN A 281 -37.01 1.52 -9.43
CA GLN A 281 -35.64 1.01 -9.17
C GLN A 281 -34.49 1.97 -9.57
N GLU A 282 -34.68 3.27 -9.41
CA GLU A 282 -33.56 4.22 -9.54
C GLU A 282 -32.69 4.21 -8.28
N VAL A 283 -31.38 4.30 -8.49
CA VAL A 283 -30.35 4.11 -7.45
C VAL A 283 -29.39 5.29 -7.47
N ALA A 284 -29.12 5.84 -6.28
CA ALA A 284 -28.06 6.80 -6.03
C ALA A 284 -26.92 6.14 -5.25
N GLN A 285 -25.67 6.34 -5.71
CA GLN A 285 -24.48 5.79 -5.07
C GLN A 285 -23.52 6.90 -4.68
N LEU A 286 -23.16 6.96 -3.40
CA LEU A 286 -22.08 7.79 -2.88
C LEU A 286 -20.91 6.86 -2.53
N VAL A 287 -19.76 7.09 -3.15
CA VAL A 287 -18.59 6.21 -3.07
C VAL A 287 -17.52 6.88 -2.23
N SER A 288 -16.98 6.17 -1.24
CA SER A 288 -15.86 6.64 -0.44
C SER A 288 -14.56 6.68 -1.26
N PRO A 289 -13.55 7.42 -0.81
CA PRO A 289 -12.19 7.20 -1.27
C PRO A 289 -11.80 5.72 -1.06
N LYS A 290 -10.97 5.21 -1.97
CA LYS A 290 -10.44 3.85 -1.88
C LYS A 290 -9.40 3.78 -0.78
N THR A 291 -9.53 2.82 0.13
CA THR A 291 -8.50 2.57 1.15
C THR A 291 -7.18 2.21 0.48
N THR A 292 -6.08 2.76 0.97
CA THR A 292 -4.74 2.53 0.39
C THR A 292 -3.91 1.56 1.21
N THR A 293 -4.29 1.37 2.48
CA THR A 293 -3.64 0.43 3.39
C THR A 293 -4.69 -0.49 4.04
N PRO A 294 -4.32 -1.72 4.41
CA PRO A 294 -5.24 -2.60 5.10
C PRO A 294 -5.64 -2.06 6.47
N MET A 295 -6.95 -2.11 6.75
CA MET A 295 -7.57 -1.64 7.99
C MET A 295 -8.85 -2.43 8.28
N SER A 296 -9.12 -2.64 9.56
CA SER A 296 -10.26 -3.40 10.08
C SER A 296 -10.73 -2.75 11.37
N GLY A 297 -12.03 -2.71 11.61
CA GLY A 297 -12.60 -2.08 12.81
C GLY A 297 -14.08 -1.73 12.65
N CYS A 298 -14.52 -0.68 13.31
CA CYS A 298 -15.90 -0.19 13.28
C CYS A 298 -16.03 1.05 12.38
N LEU A 299 -16.90 0.97 11.38
CA LEU A 299 -17.36 2.13 10.62
C LEU A 299 -18.68 2.61 11.21
N SER A 300 -18.76 3.87 11.59
CA SER A 300 -19.99 4.46 12.13
C SER A 300 -20.38 5.73 11.39
N PHE A 301 -21.68 5.95 11.25
CA PHE A 301 -22.22 7.11 10.54
C PHE A 301 -23.62 7.46 11.04
N TYR A 302 -23.98 8.74 10.95
CA TYR A 302 -25.32 9.20 11.27
C TYR A 302 -26.19 9.22 10.03
N TYR A 303 -27.41 8.71 10.14
CA TYR A 303 -28.38 8.74 9.06
C TYR A 303 -29.76 9.14 9.55
N GLN A 304 -30.57 9.65 8.63
CA GLN A 304 -31.97 9.98 8.89
C GLN A 304 -32.85 9.57 7.71
N LEU A 305 -34.06 9.10 8.03
CA LEU A 305 -35.01 8.57 7.05
C LEU A 305 -36.41 9.11 7.33
N GLN A 306 -37.04 9.74 6.34
CA GLN A 306 -38.46 10.15 6.39
C GLN A 306 -39.30 9.38 5.35
N GLN A 307 -40.51 8.90 5.74
CA GLN A 307 -41.44 7.94 5.07
C GLN A 307 -41.49 7.95 3.51
N GLU A 308 -41.54 6.82 2.76
CA GLU A 308 -42.48 5.66 2.75
C GLU A 308 -41.82 4.32 2.31
N SER A 309 -42.51 3.19 2.53
CA SER A 309 -42.12 1.74 2.53
C SER A 309 -41.45 1.15 1.26
N SER A 310 -40.57 1.91 0.63
CA SER A 310 -40.06 1.69 -0.70
C SER A 310 -38.62 2.20 -0.89
N ILE A 311 -38.04 2.86 0.12
CA ILE A 311 -36.62 3.20 0.16
C ILE A 311 -35.83 2.02 0.73
N VAL A 312 -34.78 1.62 0.03
CA VAL A 312 -33.79 0.66 0.52
C VAL A 312 -32.45 1.38 0.62
N PHE A 313 -31.95 1.57 1.84
CA PHE A 313 -30.62 2.10 2.08
C PHE A 313 -29.71 0.95 2.50
N THR A 314 -28.69 0.70 1.68
CA THR A 314 -27.75 -0.40 1.85
C THR A 314 -26.33 0.12 1.73
N LEU A 315 -25.44 -0.46 2.54
CA LEU A 315 -24.01 -0.21 2.51
C LEU A 315 -23.31 -1.42 1.89
N TYR A 316 -22.50 -1.16 0.86
CA TYR A 316 -21.70 -2.18 0.20
C TYR A 316 -20.20 -1.89 0.31
N MET A 317 -19.41 -2.96 0.33
CA MET A 317 -17.98 -2.94 0.06
C MET A 317 -17.73 -3.33 -1.39
N ARG A 318 -16.88 -2.57 -2.09
CA ARG A 318 -16.44 -2.88 -3.46
C ARG A 318 -14.94 -3.11 -3.54
N ASP A 319 -14.53 -4.24 -4.11
CA ASP A 319 -13.12 -4.57 -4.35
C ASP A 319 -12.57 -3.99 -5.68
N ILE A 320 -11.27 -4.16 -5.90
CA ILE A 320 -10.58 -3.75 -7.14
C ILE A 320 -11.10 -4.45 -8.42
N ASN A 321 -11.79 -5.57 -8.29
CA ASN A 321 -12.37 -6.32 -9.41
C ASN A 321 -13.84 -5.93 -9.66
N GLY A 322 -14.41 -5.04 -8.83
CA GLY A 322 -15.80 -4.62 -8.89
C GLY A 322 -16.78 -5.58 -8.21
N PHE A 323 -16.32 -6.48 -7.34
CA PHE A 323 -17.19 -7.36 -6.55
C PHE A 323 -17.82 -6.58 -5.38
N TYR A 324 -19.13 -6.75 -5.19
CA TYR A 324 -19.92 -6.10 -4.14
C TYR A 324 -20.22 -7.05 -3.00
N GLU A 325 -20.06 -6.58 -1.77
CA GLU A 325 -20.40 -7.29 -0.53
C GLU A 325 -21.30 -6.40 0.33
N GLU A 326 -22.52 -6.87 0.65
CA GLU A 326 -23.45 -6.15 1.52
C GLU A 326 -22.98 -6.28 2.98
N ILE A 327 -22.65 -5.15 3.62
CA ILE A 327 -22.17 -5.13 5.01
C ILE A 327 -23.22 -4.59 5.98
N TRP A 328 -24.15 -3.77 5.49
CA TRP A 328 -25.23 -3.24 6.30
C TRP A 328 -26.43 -2.86 5.46
N LYS A 329 -27.62 -2.98 6.07
CA LYS A 329 -28.88 -2.59 5.46
C LYS A 329 -29.81 -2.05 6.53
N ILE A 330 -30.51 -0.97 6.19
CA ILE A 330 -31.46 -0.34 7.09
C ILE A 330 -32.58 -1.31 7.50
N ASP A 331 -32.81 -1.44 8.81
CA ASP A 331 -34.01 -2.10 9.34
C ASP A 331 -35.12 -1.06 9.48
N SER A 332 -36.35 -1.43 9.10
CA SER A 332 -37.42 -0.54 8.61
C SER A 332 -38.12 0.39 9.65
N THR A 333 -37.39 1.00 10.57
CA THR A 333 -37.94 1.91 11.59
C THR A 333 -37.82 3.37 11.18
N MET A 334 -38.96 4.09 11.17
CA MET A 334 -39.00 5.54 11.00
C MET A 334 -38.19 6.20 12.11
N ASN A 335 -37.27 7.11 11.77
CA ASN A 335 -36.67 8.00 12.75
C ASN A 335 -36.66 9.44 12.24
N THR A 336 -37.32 10.33 12.99
CA THR A 336 -37.32 11.77 12.71
C THR A 336 -36.06 12.45 13.22
N ASP A 337 -35.27 11.76 14.04
CA ASP A 337 -33.98 12.23 14.56
C ASP A 337 -32.82 11.43 13.92
N TRP A 338 -31.61 12.00 13.95
CA TRP A 338 -30.39 11.32 13.49
C TRP A 338 -30.18 10.01 14.25
N SER A 339 -29.93 8.95 13.51
CA SER A 339 -29.68 7.60 14.03
C SER A 339 -28.24 7.21 13.76
N LEU A 340 -27.54 6.69 14.77
CA LEU A 340 -26.21 6.13 14.59
C LEU A 340 -26.32 4.71 14.02
N ALA A 341 -25.65 4.46 12.90
CA ALA A 341 -25.34 3.12 12.41
C ALA A 341 -23.90 2.77 12.75
N GLU A 342 -23.68 1.52 13.18
CA GLU A 342 -22.36 0.96 13.45
C GLU A 342 -22.23 -0.37 12.68
N VAL A 343 -21.16 -0.51 11.91
CA VAL A 343 -20.94 -1.64 11.00
C VAL A 343 -19.49 -2.12 11.10
N ASP A 344 -19.29 -3.43 11.29
CA ASP A 344 -17.96 -4.03 11.24
C ASP A 344 -17.41 -3.90 9.80
N PHE A 345 -16.22 -3.32 9.69
CA PHE A 345 -15.58 -2.96 8.44
C PHE A 345 -14.23 -3.66 8.35
N ASP A 346 -14.04 -4.45 7.29
CA ASP A 346 -12.80 -5.18 7.01
C ASP A 346 -12.33 -4.90 5.58
N ALA A 347 -11.26 -4.11 5.46
CA ALA A 347 -10.60 -3.79 4.20
C ALA A 347 -9.17 -4.34 4.18
N PRO A 348 -8.97 -5.65 3.93
CA PRO A 348 -7.64 -6.28 3.90
C PRO A 348 -6.79 -5.90 2.67
N TYR A 349 -7.39 -5.22 1.69
CA TYR A 349 -6.76 -4.68 0.48
C TYR A 349 -7.54 -3.42 0.07
N PRO A 350 -7.08 -2.67 -0.96
CA PRO A 350 -7.78 -1.47 -1.38
C PRO A 350 -9.25 -1.72 -1.74
N MET A 351 -10.16 -1.12 -0.97
CA MET A 351 -11.61 -1.28 -1.08
C MET A 351 -12.31 0.08 -0.95
N GLU A 352 -13.52 0.16 -1.49
CA GLU A 352 -14.38 1.35 -1.43
C GLU A 352 -15.68 0.99 -0.69
N VAL A 353 -16.19 1.93 0.11
CA VAL A 353 -17.52 1.86 0.71
C VAL A 353 -18.50 2.58 -0.19
N ILE A 354 -19.64 1.97 -0.45
CA ILE A 354 -20.70 2.50 -1.30
C ILE A 354 -21.98 2.61 -0.50
N PHE A 355 -22.40 3.85 -0.27
CA PHE A 355 -23.69 4.20 0.30
C PHE A 355 -24.73 4.24 -0.84
N GLU A 356 -25.55 3.20 -0.90
CA GLU A 356 -26.53 3.01 -1.97
C GLU A 356 -27.95 3.21 -1.47
N VAL A 357 -28.69 4.12 -2.10
CA VAL A 357 -30.12 4.31 -1.84
C VAL A 357 -30.91 4.00 -3.09
N ALA A 358 -31.81 3.03 -2.99
CA ALA A 358 -32.72 2.62 -4.04
C ALA A 358 -34.16 3.03 -3.72
N PHE A 359 -34.85 3.61 -4.70
CA PHE A 359 -36.24 4.06 -4.58
C PHE A 359 -37.19 3.18 -5.40
N ASN A 360 -38.22 2.65 -4.75
CA ASN A 360 -39.29 1.89 -5.40
C ASN A 360 -40.57 2.75 -5.64
N SER A 361 -40.55 4.06 -5.38
CA SER A 361 -41.68 4.97 -5.63
C SER A 361 -41.24 6.44 -5.69
N ALA A 362 -41.87 7.24 -6.55
CA ALA A 362 -41.68 8.70 -6.62
C ALA A 362 -42.46 9.49 -5.55
N LYS A 363 -43.10 8.80 -4.59
CA LYS A 363 -43.87 9.41 -3.49
C LYS A 363 -43.19 9.26 -2.12
N GLY A 364 -41.95 8.79 -2.05
CA GLY A 364 -41.40 8.23 -0.82
C GLY A 364 -40.08 8.85 -0.40
N GLY A 365 -40.14 9.87 0.44
CA GLY A 365 -39.10 10.16 1.43
C GLY A 365 -37.76 10.70 0.93
N TYR A 366 -36.88 10.93 1.90
CA TYR A 366 -35.46 11.20 1.70
C TYR A 366 -34.62 10.38 2.68
N VAL A 367 -33.35 10.19 2.31
CA VAL A 367 -32.29 9.70 3.20
C VAL A 367 -31.27 10.81 3.35
N ALA A 368 -30.86 11.12 4.57
CA ALA A 368 -29.72 11.98 4.87
C ALA A 368 -28.62 11.16 5.57
N LEU A 369 -27.37 11.52 5.33
CA LEU A 369 -26.15 10.87 5.79
C LEU A 369 -25.15 11.95 6.23
N ASP A 370 -24.53 11.74 7.38
CA ASP A 370 -23.58 12.67 7.98
C ASP A 370 -22.61 11.95 8.93
N ASP A 371 -21.53 12.64 9.32
CA ASP A 371 -20.58 12.22 10.35
C ASP A 371 -20.06 10.77 10.19
N ILE A 372 -19.42 10.48 9.05
CA ILE A 372 -18.77 9.20 8.82
C ILE A 372 -17.45 9.16 9.60
N SER A 373 -17.31 8.17 10.48
CA SER A 373 -16.12 7.99 11.33
C SER A 373 -15.67 6.53 11.38
N PHE A 374 -14.38 6.30 11.63
CA PHE A 374 -13.80 4.96 11.71
C PHE A 374 -13.02 4.77 13.00
N SER A 375 -13.25 3.63 13.66
CA SER A 375 -12.49 3.18 14.82
C SER A 375 -11.77 1.86 14.49
N PRO A 376 -10.51 1.66 14.91
CA PRO A 376 -9.83 0.38 14.73
C PRO A 376 -10.40 -0.75 15.62
N ASP A 377 -11.22 -0.41 16.62
CA ASP A 377 -11.95 -1.37 17.44
C ASP A 377 -13.29 -1.73 16.77
N TYR A 378 -13.65 -3.01 16.75
CA TYR A 378 -14.93 -3.49 16.17
C TYR A 378 -16.15 -2.98 16.95
N CYS A 379 -17.29 -2.84 16.27
CA CYS A 379 -18.48 -2.17 16.81
C CYS A 379 -19.16 -2.97 17.91
N SER A 380 -19.19 -4.30 17.75
CA SER A 380 -19.76 -5.19 18.74
C SER A 380 -18.67 -5.88 19.54
N ASN A 381 -18.90 -6.03 20.84
CA ASN A 381 -18.05 -6.82 21.75
C ASN A 381 -18.17 -8.35 21.46
N GLN A 382 -18.67 -8.71 20.29
CA GLN A 382 -18.44 -10.04 19.76
C GLN A 382 -16.95 -10.11 19.52
N THR A 383 -16.32 -11.10 20.12
CA THR A 383 -15.09 -11.65 19.59
C THR A 383 -15.39 -12.03 18.14
N GLY A 384 -15.26 -11.08 17.21
CA GLY A 384 -15.01 -11.39 15.81
C GLY A 384 -13.95 -12.46 15.87
N PHE A 385 -14.18 -13.57 15.18
CA PHE A 385 -13.19 -14.65 15.17
C PHE A 385 -11.89 -14.02 14.68
N SER A 386 -11.00 -13.72 15.62
CA SER A 386 -9.65 -13.25 15.39
C SER A 386 -8.94 -14.46 14.81
N PHE A 387 -9.17 -14.70 13.52
CA PHE A 387 -8.40 -15.67 12.78
C PHE A 387 -7.02 -15.06 12.61
N ASN A 388 -6.08 -15.52 13.42
CA ASN A 388 -4.68 -15.17 13.26
C ASN A 388 -4.11 -16.03 12.12
N PRO A 389 -3.69 -15.45 10.98
CA PRO A 389 -3.17 -16.23 9.86
C PRO A 389 -1.91 -17.04 10.22
N ALA A 390 -1.20 -16.64 11.28
CA ALA A 390 -0.07 -17.40 11.82
C ALA A 390 -0.49 -18.79 12.34
N GLU A 391 -1.71 -18.96 12.85
CA GLU A 391 -2.23 -20.26 13.31
C GLU A 391 -2.46 -21.25 12.16
N ALA A 392 -2.61 -20.73 10.93
CA ALA A 392 -2.71 -21.54 9.72
C ALA A 392 -1.37 -21.77 9.00
N SER A 393 -0.27 -21.26 9.58
CA SER A 393 1.10 -21.41 9.06
C SER A 393 1.86 -22.51 9.82
N CYS A 394 2.79 -23.20 9.16
CA CYS A 394 3.59 -24.26 9.76
C CYS A 394 4.91 -24.49 9.01
N ASN A 395 6.03 -24.49 9.75
CA ASN A 395 7.38 -24.83 9.26
C ASN A 395 7.85 -26.24 9.69
N PHE A 396 7.00 -27.01 10.37
CA PHE A 396 7.26 -28.41 10.77
C PHE A 396 8.47 -28.67 11.69
N GLU A 397 9.09 -27.65 12.30
CA GLU A 397 10.32 -27.81 13.08
C GLU A 397 10.14 -28.42 14.47
N GLU A 398 8.96 -28.26 15.06
CA GLU A 398 8.62 -28.84 16.36
C GLU A 398 7.66 -30.03 16.18
N ASP A 399 6.52 -29.80 15.53
CA ASP A 399 5.45 -30.78 15.31
C ASP A 399 4.74 -30.59 13.95
N LEU A 400 3.48 -31.03 13.83
CA LEU A 400 2.64 -30.81 12.63
C LEU A 400 1.81 -29.52 12.72
N CYS A 401 2.02 -28.68 13.73
CA CYS A 401 1.19 -27.53 14.05
C CYS A 401 -0.30 -27.94 14.14
N HIS A 402 -1.19 -27.19 13.48
CA HIS A 402 -2.61 -27.52 13.35
C HIS A 402 -2.93 -28.40 12.12
N PHE A 403 -1.93 -28.94 11.43
CA PHE A 403 -2.13 -29.89 10.33
C PHE A 403 -2.32 -31.31 10.86
N TYR A 404 -3.23 -32.05 10.24
CA TYR A 404 -3.51 -33.44 10.58
C TYR A 404 -3.71 -34.30 9.34
N GLN A 405 -3.59 -35.61 9.52
CA GLN A 405 -3.81 -36.61 8.48
C GLN A 405 -4.75 -37.70 8.99
N ASP A 406 -5.67 -38.16 8.15
CA ASP A 406 -6.52 -39.33 8.47
C ASP A 406 -5.73 -40.61 8.15
N HIS A 407 -5.53 -41.47 9.14
CA HIS A 407 -4.77 -42.73 9.00
C HIS A 407 -5.56 -43.84 8.29
N LYS A 408 -6.82 -43.60 7.90
CA LYS A 408 -7.66 -44.60 7.21
C LYS A 408 -7.13 -45.02 5.82
N ASP A 409 -6.40 -44.14 5.14
CA ASP A 409 -5.89 -44.38 3.77
C ASP A 409 -4.38 -44.74 3.72
N GLY A 410 -3.74 -44.98 4.88
CA GLY A 410 -2.32 -45.34 5.02
C GLY A 410 -1.44 -44.21 5.59
N PRO A 411 -0.12 -44.43 5.78
CA PRO A 411 0.81 -43.41 6.31
C PRO A 411 1.10 -42.33 5.24
N GLY A 412 0.22 -41.33 5.18
CA GLY A 412 0.15 -40.21 4.22
C GLY A 412 1.44 -39.39 4.03
N TRP A 413 1.74 -38.61 5.06
CA TRP A 413 2.86 -37.69 5.14
C TRP A 413 3.68 -38.04 6.36
N SER A 414 4.99 -38.10 6.19
CA SER A 414 5.95 -38.40 7.25
C SER A 414 6.84 -37.19 7.47
N ARG A 415 6.88 -36.72 8.72
CA ARG A 415 7.84 -35.70 9.14
C ARG A 415 9.23 -36.31 9.23
N VAL A 416 10.19 -35.75 8.50
CA VAL A 416 11.54 -36.30 8.35
C VAL A 416 12.60 -35.22 8.55
N LYS A 417 13.79 -35.65 8.96
CA LYS A 417 14.99 -34.82 9.08
C LYS A 417 16.11 -35.46 8.27
N VAL A 418 16.70 -34.73 7.32
CA VAL A 418 17.71 -35.28 6.42
C VAL A 418 18.92 -34.34 6.36
N LYS A 419 20.12 -34.89 6.52
CA LYS A 419 21.37 -34.12 6.36
C LYS A 419 21.60 -33.81 4.86
N PRO A 420 21.77 -32.54 4.46
CA PRO A 420 21.90 -32.14 3.07
C PRO A 420 23.19 -32.68 2.45
N ASN A 421 23.12 -33.10 1.20
CA ASN A 421 24.28 -33.50 0.39
C ASN A 421 24.07 -33.17 -1.10
N ALA A 422 25.06 -33.45 -1.94
CA ALA A 422 25.03 -33.12 -3.38
C ALA A 422 23.84 -33.72 -4.17
N TYR A 423 23.09 -34.68 -3.59
CA TYR A 423 21.97 -35.37 -4.23
C TYR A 423 20.64 -35.30 -3.45
N ARG A 424 20.65 -34.80 -2.21
CA ARG A 424 19.47 -34.60 -1.35
C ARG A 424 19.54 -33.22 -0.72
N THR A 425 18.56 -32.38 -1.03
CA THR A 425 18.35 -31.14 -0.28
C THR A 425 17.78 -31.51 1.09
N GLY A 426 18.24 -30.81 2.12
CA GLY A 426 17.64 -30.89 3.46
C GLY A 426 16.34 -30.09 3.51
N ASP A 427 15.90 -29.81 4.73
CA ASP A 427 14.86 -28.84 5.09
C ASP A 427 15.02 -27.49 4.38
N HIS A 428 13.90 -26.80 4.08
CA HIS A 428 13.95 -25.48 3.42
C HIS A 428 14.32 -24.38 4.42
N THR A 429 13.79 -24.40 5.63
CA THR A 429 13.91 -23.31 6.61
C THR A 429 15.37 -23.06 7.02
N THR A 430 16.12 -24.14 7.30
CA THR A 430 17.48 -24.09 7.86
C THR A 430 18.48 -24.98 7.12
N GLY A 431 18.02 -25.85 6.23
CA GLY A 431 18.85 -26.86 5.58
C GLY A 431 19.12 -28.09 6.45
N LEU A 432 18.82 -28.05 7.74
CA LEU A 432 19.09 -29.11 8.73
C LEU A 432 17.88 -29.48 9.60
N GLY A 433 16.74 -28.83 9.40
CA GLY A 433 15.49 -28.99 10.14
C GLY A 433 14.61 -30.14 9.68
N TYR A 434 13.32 -30.03 9.99
CA TYR A 434 12.29 -31.02 9.69
C TYR A 434 11.31 -30.52 8.64
N TYR A 435 10.99 -31.38 7.68
CA TYR A 435 10.00 -31.13 6.65
C TYR A 435 9.10 -32.34 6.43
N LEU A 436 8.00 -32.18 5.69
CA LEU A 436 7.07 -33.27 5.37
C LEU A 436 7.44 -33.99 4.08
N LEU A 437 7.39 -35.31 4.10
CA LEU A 437 7.67 -36.17 2.94
C LEU A 437 6.52 -37.15 2.69
N ALA A 438 6.05 -37.20 1.45
CA ALA A 438 5.09 -38.17 0.95
C ALA A 438 5.68 -39.09 -0.13
N ASN A 439 5.08 -40.28 -0.27
CA ASN A 439 5.31 -41.26 -1.33
C ASN A 439 6.74 -41.84 -1.37
N THR A 440 7.07 -42.68 -0.37
CA THR A 440 8.36 -43.38 -0.37
C THR A 440 8.30 -44.61 -1.29
N LYS A 441 9.27 -44.73 -2.20
CA LYS A 441 9.40 -45.83 -3.19
C LYS A 441 9.33 -47.25 -2.61
N PHE A 442 9.42 -47.38 -1.28
CA PHE A 442 9.48 -48.64 -0.55
C PHE A 442 8.22 -48.91 0.30
N THR A 443 7.27 -47.97 0.42
CA THR A 443 6.05 -48.13 1.23
C THR A 443 4.73 -48.00 0.48
N SER A 444 4.71 -47.42 -0.72
CA SER A 444 3.46 -47.06 -1.42
C SER A 444 2.99 -48.13 -2.43
N GLN A 445 1.75 -48.59 -2.29
CA GLN A 445 1.06 -49.42 -3.31
C GLN A 445 0.55 -48.54 -4.48
N PRO A 446 0.40 -49.08 -5.71
CA PRO A 446 -0.20 -48.34 -6.82
C PRO A 446 -1.61 -47.82 -6.46
N GLY A 447 -1.89 -46.53 -6.69
CA GLY A 447 -3.16 -45.90 -6.32
C GLY A 447 -3.15 -45.17 -4.97
N TYR A 448 -1.99 -45.01 -4.35
CA TYR A 448 -1.81 -44.31 -3.08
C TYR A 448 -2.14 -42.81 -3.15
N ILE A 449 -2.83 -42.29 -2.12
CA ILE A 449 -3.20 -40.89 -1.96
C ILE A 449 -2.88 -40.44 -0.53
N GLY A 450 -1.91 -39.54 -0.37
CA GLY A 450 -1.61 -38.87 0.91
C GLY A 450 -2.36 -37.55 1.02
N ARG A 451 -3.18 -37.37 2.07
CA ARG A 451 -3.91 -36.13 2.35
C ARG A 451 -3.41 -35.49 3.64
N LEU A 452 -3.01 -34.23 3.55
CA LEU A 452 -2.68 -33.39 4.70
C LEU A 452 -3.73 -32.29 4.81
N TYR A 453 -4.49 -32.27 5.91
CA TYR A 453 -5.55 -31.32 6.16
C TYR A 453 -5.02 -30.16 7.01
N GLY A 454 -5.22 -28.93 6.54
CA GLY A 454 -4.97 -27.73 7.32
C GLY A 454 -6.12 -27.36 8.26
N PRO A 455 -5.93 -26.31 9.09
CA PRO A 455 -6.96 -25.78 9.95
C PRO A 455 -8.14 -25.18 9.16
N SER A 456 -9.25 -24.91 9.87
CA SER A 456 -10.43 -24.27 9.27
C SER A 456 -10.16 -22.80 9.01
N LEU A 457 -10.31 -22.38 7.77
CA LEU A 457 -10.21 -20.99 7.33
C LEU A 457 -11.62 -20.38 7.23
N PRO A 458 -11.89 -19.23 7.86
CA PRO A 458 -13.16 -18.52 7.71
C PRO A 458 -13.56 -18.24 6.24
N GLY A 459 -14.87 -18.24 5.98
CA GLY A 459 -15.43 -17.84 4.68
C GLY A 459 -15.33 -16.33 4.44
N ASN A 460 -15.64 -15.91 3.21
CA ASN A 460 -15.65 -14.53 2.70
C ASN A 460 -14.32 -13.76 2.76
N LEU A 461 -13.26 -14.35 3.31
CA LEU A 461 -11.92 -13.77 3.32
C LEU A 461 -11.10 -14.23 2.10
N GLN A 462 -10.24 -13.33 1.61
CA GLN A 462 -9.24 -13.67 0.60
C GLN A 462 -7.97 -14.12 1.31
N TYR A 463 -7.46 -15.30 0.96
CA TYR A 463 -6.24 -15.87 1.51
C TYR A 463 -5.13 -15.91 0.48
N CYS A 464 -3.92 -15.66 0.96
CA CYS A 464 -2.66 -15.86 0.29
C CYS A 464 -1.97 -17.06 0.99
N LEU A 465 -1.90 -18.18 0.27
CA LEU A 465 -1.22 -19.39 0.71
C LEU A 465 0.13 -19.46 0.00
N ARG A 466 1.21 -19.54 0.78
CA ARG A 466 2.56 -19.86 0.30
C ARG A 466 3.03 -21.15 0.93
N PHE A 467 3.79 -21.93 0.18
CA PHE A 467 4.44 -23.12 0.71
C PHE A 467 5.61 -23.51 -0.18
N TYR A 468 6.60 -24.18 0.37
CA TYR A 468 7.72 -24.73 -0.38
C TYR A 468 7.50 -26.21 -0.63
N TYR A 469 7.82 -26.66 -1.85
CA TYR A 469 7.70 -28.06 -2.22
C TYR A 469 8.87 -28.51 -3.10
N ALA A 470 9.25 -29.79 -3.02
CA ALA A 470 10.25 -30.38 -3.90
C ALA A 470 9.80 -31.77 -4.38
N VAL A 471 9.99 -32.06 -5.66
CA VAL A 471 9.52 -33.31 -6.29
C VAL A 471 10.68 -34.08 -6.91
N TYR A 472 10.80 -35.38 -6.61
CA TYR A 472 11.88 -36.26 -7.10
C TYR A 472 11.33 -37.51 -7.79
N GLY A 473 11.92 -37.88 -8.93
CA GLY A 473 11.77 -39.24 -9.47
C GLY A 473 10.50 -39.53 -10.29
N PHE A 474 9.72 -38.52 -10.65
CA PHE A 474 8.52 -38.67 -11.49
C PHE A 474 8.86 -38.47 -12.99
N PHE A 475 8.32 -39.34 -13.86
CA PHE A 475 8.42 -39.22 -15.33
C PHE A 475 7.29 -38.35 -15.93
N LYS A 476 6.12 -38.34 -15.29
CA LYS A 476 5.01 -37.40 -15.53
C LYS A 476 4.65 -36.74 -14.21
N MET A 477 4.71 -35.41 -14.17
CA MET A 477 4.58 -34.62 -12.93
C MET A 477 3.19 -34.01 -12.75
N SER A 478 2.32 -34.03 -13.77
CA SER A 478 0.97 -33.48 -13.67
C SER A 478 0.15 -34.22 -12.61
N ASP A 479 -0.40 -33.46 -11.65
CA ASP A 479 -1.23 -33.94 -10.53
C ASP A 479 -0.49 -34.76 -9.45
N THR A 480 0.84 -34.69 -9.34
CA THR A 480 1.59 -35.44 -8.31
C THR A 480 1.52 -34.79 -6.92
N LEU A 481 1.54 -33.45 -6.87
CA LEU A 481 1.17 -32.63 -5.73
C LEU A 481 0.10 -31.66 -6.18
N ALA A 482 -1.01 -31.61 -5.46
CA ALA A 482 -2.11 -30.70 -5.72
C ALA A 482 -2.64 -30.11 -4.43
N VAL A 483 -3.12 -28.87 -4.51
CA VAL A 483 -3.78 -28.19 -3.41
C VAL A 483 -5.26 -28.13 -3.73
N TYR A 484 -6.07 -28.62 -2.80
CA TYR A 484 -7.52 -28.60 -2.87
C TYR A 484 -8.10 -27.74 -1.76
N ILE A 485 -9.26 -27.18 -2.05
CA ILE A 485 -10.11 -26.54 -1.05
C ILE A 485 -11.28 -27.46 -0.78
N PHE A 486 -11.48 -27.75 0.50
CA PHE A 486 -12.59 -28.53 1.02
C PHE A 486 -13.50 -27.60 1.80
N GLU A 487 -14.73 -27.41 1.35
CA GLU A 487 -15.74 -26.73 2.18
C GLU A 487 -16.11 -27.60 3.39
N GLU A 488 -16.50 -27.00 4.50
CA GLU A 488 -16.67 -27.70 5.79
C GLU A 488 -17.69 -28.86 5.74
N ASN A 489 -18.63 -28.83 4.81
CA ASN A 489 -19.59 -29.94 4.58
C ASN A 489 -19.03 -31.08 3.70
N HIS A 490 -17.77 -31.01 3.25
CA HIS A 490 -17.11 -31.93 2.31
C HIS A 490 -17.83 -32.12 0.96
N VAL A 491 -18.77 -31.24 0.62
CA VAL A 491 -19.64 -31.38 -0.56
C VAL A 491 -18.93 -30.98 -1.85
N VAL A 492 -18.03 -30.00 -1.78
CA VAL A 492 -17.31 -29.46 -2.95
C VAL A 492 -15.81 -29.59 -2.71
N GLN A 493 -15.13 -30.25 -3.65
CA GLN A 493 -13.68 -30.38 -3.71
C GLN A 493 -13.20 -29.63 -4.95
N GLU A 494 -12.56 -28.49 -4.74
CA GLU A 494 -12.02 -27.69 -5.83
C GLU A 494 -10.50 -27.77 -5.85
N LYS A 495 -9.93 -28.14 -7.00
CA LYS A 495 -8.48 -28.11 -7.21
C LYS A 495 -8.07 -26.69 -7.56
N ILE A 496 -7.37 -26.01 -6.65
CA ILE A 496 -6.89 -24.63 -6.88
C ILE A 496 -5.49 -24.59 -7.48
N TRP A 497 -4.69 -25.64 -7.28
CA TRP A 497 -3.33 -25.70 -7.79
C TRP A 497 -2.87 -27.14 -7.96
N SER A 498 -1.99 -27.36 -8.94
CA SER A 498 -1.25 -28.61 -9.10
C SER A 498 0.10 -28.31 -9.71
N VAL A 499 1.12 -29.08 -9.32
CA VAL A 499 2.44 -28.98 -9.94
C VAL A 499 2.36 -29.28 -11.44
N LEU A 500 2.83 -28.33 -12.25
CA LEU A 500 2.88 -28.43 -13.71
C LEU A 500 4.29 -28.81 -14.19
N GLU A 501 5.30 -28.13 -13.67
CA GLU A 501 6.72 -28.36 -13.93
C GLU A 501 7.52 -28.08 -12.64
N SER A 502 8.43 -28.97 -12.24
CA SER A 502 9.34 -28.74 -11.11
C SER A 502 10.77 -29.08 -11.52
N PRO A 503 11.76 -28.20 -11.24
CA PRO A 503 13.16 -28.53 -11.44
C PRO A 503 13.56 -29.64 -10.46
N LYS A 504 13.87 -30.83 -11.00
CA LYS A 504 14.25 -32.06 -10.25
C LYS A 504 14.97 -31.76 -8.93
N GLY A 505 14.25 -31.93 -7.81
CA GLY A 505 14.80 -31.95 -6.47
C GLY A 505 15.28 -30.63 -5.88
N LEU A 506 14.73 -29.49 -6.32
CA LEU A 506 14.92 -28.19 -5.65
C LEU A 506 13.63 -27.76 -4.95
N TRP A 507 13.77 -27.11 -3.80
CA TRP A 507 12.67 -26.39 -3.17
C TRP A 507 12.15 -25.31 -4.11
N THR A 508 10.84 -25.33 -4.32
CA THR A 508 10.09 -24.44 -5.20
C THR A 508 8.98 -23.86 -4.35
N GLN A 509 8.81 -22.55 -4.32
CA GLN A 509 7.67 -21.93 -3.68
C GLN A 509 6.45 -22.00 -4.59
N ALA A 510 5.31 -22.30 -4.02
CA ALA A 510 4.02 -22.12 -4.67
C ALA A 510 3.25 -21.02 -3.95
N GLU A 511 2.67 -20.12 -4.74
CA GLU A 511 1.86 -19.00 -4.30
C GLU A 511 0.45 -19.15 -4.86
N ILE A 512 -0.56 -19.18 -3.97
CA ILE A 512 -1.96 -19.35 -4.36
C ILE A 512 -2.80 -18.30 -3.64
N THR A 513 -3.59 -17.54 -4.40
CA THR A 513 -4.59 -16.64 -3.85
C THR A 513 -5.98 -17.22 -4.10
N PHE A 514 -6.82 -17.32 -3.07
CA PHE A 514 -8.20 -17.82 -3.19
C PHE A 514 -9.16 -17.12 -2.22
N LYS A 515 -10.44 -17.02 -2.60
CA LYS A 515 -11.55 -16.56 -1.75
C LYS A 515 -12.68 -17.58 -1.86
N LYS A 516 -13.30 -17.92 -0.73
CA LYS A 516 -14.44 -18.85 -0.69
C LYS A 516 -15.57 -18.27 0.14
N PRO A 517 -16.83 -18.41 -0.28
CA PRO A 517 -17.96 -17.84 0.45
C PRO A 517 -18.23 -18.53 1.79
N MET A 518 -17.85 -19.80 1.89
CA MET A 518 -18.07 -20.65 3.07
C MET A 518 -16.73 -20.97 3.76
N PRO A 519 -16.73 -21.29 5.07
CA PRO A 519 -15.54 -21.81 5.75
C PRO A 519 -14.97 -23.01 5.02
N CYS A 520 -13.65 -23.03 4.88
CA CYS A 520 -12.96 -24.01 4.05
C CYS A 520 -11.64 -24.47 4.66
N LYS A 521 -11.14 -25.62 4.22
CA LYS A 521 -9.85 -26.18 4.60
C LYS A 521 -8.97 -26.33 3.38
N VAL A 522 -7.70 -25.95 3.52
CA VAL A 522 -6.66 -26.25 2.53
C VAL A 522 -6.19 -27.69 2.75
N VAL A 523 -6.17 -28.47 1.67
CA VAL A 523 -5.74 -29.87 1.72
C VAL A 523 -4.65 -30.12 0.68
N PHE A 524 -3.48 -30.55 1.13
CA PHE A 524 -2.38 -30.95 0.26
C PHE A 524 -2.51 -32.44 -0.08
N LEU A 525 -2.62 -32.73 -1.37
CA LEU A 525 -2.77 -34.07 -1.92
C LEU A 525 -1.51 -34.49 -2.64
N SER A 526 -0.95 -35.63 -2.25
CA SER A 526 0.09 -36.33 -3.02
C SER A 526 -0.51 -37.59 -3.65
N TRP A 527 -0.38 -37.75 -4.97
CA TRP A 527 -0.95 -38.89 -5.70
C TRP A 527 0.13 -39.71 -6.43
N CYS A 528 0.12 -41.02 -6.14
CA CYS A 528 0.93 -42.06 -6.77
C CYS A 528 0.03 -42.97 -7.63
N LYS A 529 -0.11 -42.67 -8.94
CA LYS A 529 -1.01 -43.40 -9.85
C LYS A 529 -0.50 -44.80 -10.22
N SER A 530 0.79 -44.94 -10.50
CA SER A 530 1.41 -46.20 -10.92
C SER A 530 2.83 -46.31 -10.37
N PHE A 531 3.34 -47.51 -10.10
CA PHE A 531 4.69 -47.71 -9.54
C PHE A 531 5.81 -46.94 -10.30
N TRP A 532 5.67 -46.78 -11.62
CA TRP A 532 6.62 -46.07 -12.47
C TRP A 532 6.45 -44.54 -12.41
N ASP A 533 5.28 -44.07 -12.01
CA ASP A 533 4.93 -42.66 -11.80
C ASP A 533 4.98 -42.26 -10.32
N CYS A 534 5.63 -43.04 -9.46
CA CYS A 534 5.75 -42.71 -8.04
C CYS A 534 7.16 -42.25 -7.69
N GLY A 535 7.23 -41.05 -7.13
CA GLY A 535 8.43 -40.38 -6.66
C GLY A 535 8.18 -39.67 -5.34
N LEU A 536 9.20 -39.00 -4.81
CA LEU A 536 9.13 -38.34 -3.51
C LEU A 536 8.57 -36.93 -3.67
N VAL A 537 7.66 -36.55 -2.77
CA VAL A 537 7.15 -35.17 -2.65
C VAL A 537 7.52 -34.66 -1.27
N ALA A 538 8.30 -33.58 -1.21
CA ALA A 538 8.60 -32.85 0.01
C ALA A 538 7.73 -31.58 0.08
N LEU A 539 7.28 -31.22 1.27
CA LEU A 539 6.47 -30.05 1.57
C LEU A 539 7.01 -29.39 2.84
N ASP A 540 7.10 -28.06 2.83
CA ASP A 540 7.70 -27.30 3.91
C ASP A 540 7.22 -25.84 3.94
N ASP A 541 7.47 -25.14 5.06
CA ASP A 541 7.25 -23.70 5.23
C ASP A 541 5.91 -23.19 4.68
N ILE A 542 4.80 -23.75 5.18
CA ILE A 542 3.45 -23.30 4.83
C ILE A 542 3.17 -21.98 5.55
N SER A 543 2.84 -20.93 4.81
CA SER A 543 2.40 -19.66 5.37
C SER A 543 1.06 -19.23 4.79
N VAL A 544 0.15 -18.79 5.64
CA VAL A 544 -1.14 -18.22 5.25
C VAL A 544 -1.19 -16.76 5.70
N SER A 545 -1.56 -15.87 4.80
CA SER A 545 -1.83 -14.45 5.10
C SER A 545 -3.16 -14.01 4.51
N LEU A 546 -3.77 -12.97 5.09
CA LEU A 546 -4.97 -12.35 4.55
C LEU A 546 -4.63 -11.41 3.39
N GLY A 547 -5.52 -11.34 2.40
CA GLY A 547 -5.43 -10.45 1.26
C GLY A 547 -4.65 -11.00 0.06
N LYS A 548 -4.52 -10.15 -0.96
CA LYS A 548 -3.66 -10.40 -2.13
C LYS A 548 -2.21 -10.21 -1.74
N MET A 549 -1.32 -11.05 -2.26
CA MET A 549 0.12 -10.94 -2.01
C MET A 549 0.58 -9.51 -2.35
N TRP A 550 1.17 -8.82 -1.38
CA TRP A 550 1.86 -7.56 -1.63
C TRP A 550 3.03 -7.88 -2.56
N SER A 551 2.89 -7.53 -3.83
CA SER A 551 3.98 -7.63 -4.79
C SER A 551 4.99 -6.54 -4.46
N SER A 552 6.13 -6.96 -3.88
CA SER A 552 7.38 -6.23 -3.65
C SER A 552 7.32 -5.17 -2.55
N PHE A 553 8.09 -5.36 -1.47
CA PHE A 553 8.43 -4.25 -0.58
C PHE A 553 9.21 -3.18 -1.37
N PRO A 554 9.05 -1.88 -1.10
CA PRO A 554 9.84 -0.86 -1.79
C PRO A 554 11.33 -1.03 -1.44
N GLY A 555 12.19 -1.10 -2.46
CA GLY A 555 13.62 -1.42 -2.28
C GLY A 555 13.95 -2.91 -2.47
N GLU A 556 12.93 -3.75 -2.66
CA GLU A 556 13.04 -5.14 -3.10
C GLU A 556 12.85 -5.22 -4.63
N CYS A 557 13.55 -6.15 -5.27
CA CYS A 557 13.39 -6.47 -6.67
C CYS A 557 13.59 -7.98 -6.88
N THR A 558 12.46 -8.66 -7.06
CA THR A 558 12.36 -10.12 -7.32
C THR A 558 12.25 -10.46 -8.80
N PHE A 559 12.28 -9.46 -9.69
CA PHE A 559 12.14 -9.59 -11.14
C PHE A 559 10.86 -10.27 -11.67
N GLU A 560 9.85 -10.54 -10.82
CA GLU A 560 8.62 -11.23 -11.22
C GLU A 560 7.77 -10.44 -12.22
N LYS A 561 7.70 -9.12 -12.08
CA LYS A 561 6.91 -8.25 -12.95
C LYS A 561 7.73 -7.68 -14.11
N ASP A 562 8.83 -7.01 -13.78
CA ASP A 562 9.70 -6.26 -14.71
C ASP A 562 11.16 -6.26 -14.20
N GLU A 563 12.03 -5.46 -14.82
CA GLU A 563 13.42 -5.22 -14.36
C GLU A 563 13.45 -4.22 -13.17
N CYS A 564 12.30 -3.96 -12.53
CA CYS A 564 12.11 -2.95 -11.49
C CYS A 564 12.60 -1.57 -11.99
N ALA A 565 13.41 -0.87 -11.18
CA ALA A 565 14.07 0.37 -11.57
C ALA A 565 15.55 0.17 -11.96
N PHE A 566 15.95 -1.07 -12.31
CA PHE A 566 17.30 -1.33 -12.81
C PHE A 566 17.40 -1.02 -14.29
N THR A 567 18.56 -0.51 -14.70
CA THR A 567 18.89 -0.15 -16.08
C THR A 567 20.17 -0.84 -16.51
N GLN A 568 20.32 -1.08 -17.82
CA GLN A 568 21.50 -1.73 -18.37
C GLN A 568 21.80 -1.22 -19.78
N GLU A 569 23.09 -1.12 -20.12
CA GLU A 569 23.52 -0.84 -21.50
C GLU A 569 23.34 -2.10 -22.36
N ARG A 570 22.27 -2.12 -23.16
CA ARG A 570 22.01 -3.24 -24.09
C ARG A 570 22.96 -3.20 -25.28
N ARG A 571 24.16 -3.75 -25.14
CA ARG A 571 25.04 -4.11 -26.26
C ARG A 571 24.68 -5.53 -26.69
N ASN A 572 24.25 -5.71 -27.94
CA ASN A 572 23.61 -6.89 -28.57
C ASN A 572 24.03 -8.33 -28.16
N ARG A 573 25.13 -8.54 -27.42
CA ARG A 573 25.62 -9.85 -26.96
C ARG A 573 26.07 -9.92 -25.50
N SER A 574 26.11 -8.81 -24.75
CA SER A 574 26.60 -8.74 -23.37
C SER A 574 25.68 -7.90 -22.50
N SER A 575 24.53 -8.46 -22.18
CA SER A 575 23.49 -7.86 -21.35
C SER A 575 23.03 -8.87 -20.32
N TRP A 576 22.40 -8.37 -19.25
CA TRP A 576 21.62 -9.20 -18.37
C TRP A 576 20.29 -9.53 -19.04
N HIS A 577 19.88 -10.78 -18.92
CA HIS A 577 18.66 -11.29 -19.49
C HIS A 577 17.73 -11.72 -18.36
N ARG A 578 16.48 -11.30 -18.43
CA ARG A 578 15.42 -11.81 -17.55
C ARG A 578 14.92 -13.14 -18.10
N ARG A 579 14.83 -14.16 -17.25
CA ARG A 579 14.42 -15.52 -17.67
C ARG A 579 13.65 -16.25 -16.59
N ARG A 580 12.79 -17.15 -17.06
CA ARG A 580 12.11 -18.17 -16.29
C ARG A 580 12.67 -19.56 -16.63
N GLY A 581 12.87 -20.41 -15.61
CA GLY A 581 13.38 -21.78 -15.76
C GLY A 581 14.88 -21.87 -16.07
N GLN A 582 15.37 -23.06 -16.49
CA GLN A 582 16.81 -23.33 -16.66
C GLN A 582 17.45 -22.51 -17.78
N THR A 583 18.73 -22.15 -17.66
CA THR A 583 19.49 -21.49 -18.75
C THR A 583 19.68 -22.42 -19.96
N PRO A 584 19.88 -21.89 -21.19
CA PRO A 584 20.08 -22.69 -22.40
C PRO A 584 21.33 -23.57 -22.35
N THR A 585 22.42 -23.06 -21.77
CA THR A 585 23.69 -23.79 -21.72
C THR A 585 23.64 -24.84 -20.62
N SER A 586 23.84 -26.11 -20.99
CA SER A 586 23.81 -27.21 -20.01
C SER A 586 24.99 -27.16 -19.04
N TYR A 587 24.78 -27.66 -17.82
CA TYR A 587 25.78 -27.73 -16.74
C TYR A 587 26.26 -26.36 -16.23
N THR A 588 25.41 -25.34 -16.32
CA THR A 588 25.64 -23.98 -15.79
C THR A 588 24.27 -23.35 -15.49
N GLY A 589 24.26 -22.24 -14.76
CA GLY A 589 23.04 -21.48 -14.44
C GLY A 589 22.08 -22.20 -13.49
N PRO A 590 21.11 -21.46 -12.91
CA PRO A 590 20.14 -22.02 -11.99
C PRO A 590 19.05 -22.78 -12.74
N LYS A 591 18.34 -23.68 -12.04
CA LYS A 591 17.20 -24.39 -12.66
C LYS A 591 15.89 -23.57 -12.65
N GLY A 592 15.83 -22.53 -11.83
CA GLY A 592 14.70 -21.63 -11.60
C GLY A 592 15.17 -20.41 -10.80
N ASP A 593 14.32 -19.41 -10.65
CA ASP A 593 14.52 -18.24 -9.78
C ASP A 593 14.68 -18.65 -8.31
N HIS A 594 15.10 -17.72 -7.46
CA HIS A 594 15.18 -17.91 -6.02
C HIS A 594 13.82 -17.66 -5.35
N THR A 595 13.08 -16.64 -5.79
CA THR A 595 11.80 -16.20 -5.21
C THR A 595 10.83 -17.36 -5.05
N THR A 596 10.49 -17.99 -6.18
CA THR A 596 9.46 -19.01 -6.28
C THR A 596 9.95 -20.34 -6.85
N GLY A 597 11.13 -20.39 -7.46
CA GLY A 597 11.66 -21.56 -8.18
C GLY A 597 11.04 -21.78 -9.58
N VAL A 598 9.96 -21.09 -9.94
CA VAL A 598 9.32 -21.10 -11.28
C VAL A 598 9.06 -19.70 -11.86
N GLY A 599 9.48 -18.66 -11.16
CA GLY A 599 9.38 -17.25 -11.47
C GLY A 599 10.50 -16.75 -12.39
N TYR A 600 10.90 -15.50 -12.22
CA TYR A 600 11.85 -14.81 -13.07
C TYR A 600 13.10 -14.38 -12.30
N TYR A 601 14.26 -14.55 -12.92
CA TYR A 601 15.54 -14.06 -12.40
C TYR A 601 16.35 -13.38 -13.50
N MET A 602 17.41 -12.65 -13.12
CA MET A 602 18.34 -12.04 -14.05
C MET A 602 19.60 -12.89 -14.20
N TYR A 603 20.07 -13.10 -15.43
CA TYR A 603 21.32 -13.84 -15.68
C TYR A 603 22.08 -13.35 -16.92
N ILE A 604 23.36 -13.68 -16.99
CA ILE A 604 24.14 -13.56 -18.21
C ILE A 604 24.21 -14.91 -18.93
N GLU A 605 24.02 -14.87 -20.26
CA GLU A 605 24.22 -16.04 -21.11
C GLU A 605 25.66 -16.09 -21.58
N ALA A 606 26.49 -16.93 -20.95
CA ALA A 606 27.92 -16.98 -21.24
C ALA A 606 28.21 -17.45 -22.67
N SER A 607 27.35 -18.27 -23.28
CA SER A 607 27.54 -18.70 -24.68
C SER A 607 27.44 -17.54 -25.69
N ASN A 608 26.72 -16.47 -25.35
CA ASN A 608 26.55 -15.28 -26.20
C ASN A 608 27.66 -14.24 -26.04
N MET A 609 28.36 -14.24 -24.90
CA MET A 609 29.42 -13.28 -24.58
C MET A 609 30.78 -13.74 -25.13
N ILE A 610 31.87 -12.98 -24.97
CA ILE A 610 33.26 -13.38 -25.24
C ILE A 610 34.04 -13.39 -23.92
N TYR A 611 35.09 -14.20 -23.79
CA TYR A 611 35.93 -14.24 -22.58
C TYR A 611 36.33 -12.82 -22.12
N GLY A 612 36.09 -12.51 -20.84
CA GLY A 612 36.39 -11.21 -20.23
C GLY A 612 35.38 -10.10 -20.54
N GLN A 613 34.38 -10.36 -21.39
CA GLN A 613 33.29 -9.42 -21.65
C GLN A 613 32.41 -9.27 -20.40
N LYS A 614 31.84 -8.07 -20.24
CA LYS A 614 31.12 -7.67 -19.03
C LYS A 614 29.67 -7.31 -19.37
N ALA A 615 28.76 -7.61 -18.46
CA ALA A 615 27.39 -7.10 -18.44
C ALA A 615 27.17 -6.38 -17.11
N ARG A 616 26.54 -5.20 -17.15
CA ARG A 616 26.31 -4.34 -15.99
C ARG A 616 24.82 -4.08 -15.83
N LEU A 617 24.33 -4.27 -14.61
CA LEU A 617 22.99 -3.91 -14.17
C LEU A 617 23.12 -2.81 -13.13
N THR A 618 22.51 -1.65 -13.38
CA THR A 618 22.68 -0.43 -12.59
C THR A 618 21.36 -0.10 -11.91
N SER A 619 21.39 0.11 -10.59
CA SER A 619 20.20 0.53 -9.83
C SER A 619 19.74 1.94 -10.23
N ARG A 620 18.52 2.29 -9.81
CA ARG A 620 18.13 3.70 -9.70
C ARG A 620 19.12 4.48 -8.84
N SER A 621 19.14 5.80 -8.99
CA SER A 621 19.87 6.67 -8.08
C SER A 621 19.30 6.53 -6.67
N LEU A 622 20.15 6.19 -5.71
CA LEU A 622 19.86 6.05 -4.29
C LEU A 622 20.35 7.30 -3.56
N ARG A 623 19.57 7.78 -2.58
CA ARG A 623 19.99 8.92 -1.75
C ARG A 623 21.19 8.56 -0.88
N GLY A 624 22.04 9.55 -0.69
CA GLY A 624 23.08 9.50 0.32
C GLY A 624 22.49 9.57 1.72
N ILE A 625 23.00 8.75 2.64
CA ILE A 625 22.65 8.77 4.05
C ILE A 625 23.92 8.69 4.88
N SER A 626 23.95 9.44 5.97
CA SER A 626 24.92 9.22 7.03
C SER A 626 24.64 7.90 7.74
N GLY A 627 25.56 6.94 7.63
CA GLY A 627 25.48 5.64 8.31
C GLY A 627 25.55 4.45 7.37
N LYS A 628 25.54 3.27 7.98
CA LYS A 628 25.61 1.98 7.28
C LYS A 628 24.31 1.66 6.57
N GLN A 629 24.43 1.07 5.40
CA GLN A 629 23.37 0.51 4.59
C GLN A 629 23.69 -0.95 4.30
N CYS A 630 22.65 -1.75 4.14
CA CYS A 630 22.77 -3.16 3.80
C CYS A 630 22.14 -3.45 2.44
N LEU A 631 22.93 -4.01 1.53
CA LEU A 631 22.45 -4.60 0.30
C LEU A 631 22.49 -6.12 0.45
N THR A 632 21.34 -6.76 0.28
CA THR A 632 21.22 -8.22 0.22
C THR A 632 20.66 -8.64 -1.12
N PHE A 633 21.13 -9.77 -1.64
CA PHE A 633 20.66 -10.33 -2.92
C PHE A 633 21.02 -11.80 -2.97
N PHE A 634 20.37 -12.57 -3.83
CA PHE A 634 20.74 -13.96 -4.11
C PHE A 634 21.52 -14.04 -5.41
N TYR A 635 22.52 -14.92 -5.46
CA TYR A 635 23.34 -15.14 -6.64
C TYR A 635 23.58 -16.63 -6.90
N HIS A 636 23.74 -16.99 -8.17
CA HIS A 636 24.05 -18.34 -8.63
C HIS A 636 25.26 -18.30 -9.57
N MET A 637 26.26 -19.11 -9.26
CA MET A 637 27.52 -19.21 -10.02
C MET A 637 27.96 -20.67 -10.06
N HIS A 638 27.57 -21.40 -11.11
CA HIS A 638 27.86 -22.82 -11.30
C HIS A 638 28.40 -23.09 -12.70
N GLY A 639 29.43 -23.93 -12.82
CA GLY A 639 30.00 -24.31 -14.10
C GLY A 639 31.52 -24.16 -14.17
N ALA A 640 32.16 -25.09 -14.88
CA ALA A 640 33.60 -25.11 -15.01
C ALA A 640 34.09 -23.89 -15.79
N GLY A 641 34.94 -23.08 -15.16
CA GLY A 641 35.50 -21.87 -15.78
C GLY A 641 34.61 -20.63 -15.64
N THR A 642 33.71 -20.60 -14.64
CA THR A 642 32.89 -19.43 -14.30
C THR A 642 33.75 -18.19 -14.00
N GLY A 643 33.25 -17.03 -14.41
CA GLY A 643 33.96 -15.76 -14.33
C GLY A 643 33.83 -15.05 -12.97
N LEU A 644 33.48 -13.76 -13.01
CA LEU A 644 33.44 -12.89 -11.83
C LEU A 644 32.05 -12.28 -11.68
N LEU A 645 31.60 -12.12 -10.44
CA LEU A 645 30.48 -11.27 -10.08
C LEU A 645 31.01 -10.17 -9.15
N ASN A 646 30.90 -8.92 -9.57
CA ASN A 646 31.34 -7.74 -8.83
C ASN A 646 30.14 -6.86 -8.50
N VAL A 647 30.17 -6.23 -7.33
CA VAL A 647 29.23 -5.16 -6.97
C VAL A 647 30.04 -3.91 -6.68
N TYR A 648 29.70 -2.82 -7.36
CA TYR A 648 30.33 -1.52 -7.19
C TYR A 648 29.32 -0.50 -6.68
N VAL A 649 29.83 0.52 -5.99
CA VAL A 649 29.12 1.77 -5.75
C VAL A 649 29.73 2.86 -6.62
N LYS A 650 28.88 3.58 -7.34
CA LYS A 650 29.23 4.78 -8.10
C LYS A 650 28.59 5.98 -7.44
N LYS A 651 29.41 6.84 -6.83
CA LYS A 651 28.95 8.07 -6.19
C LYS A 651 28.73 9.16 -7.23
N GLU A 652 27.72 9.97 -7.04
CA GLU A 652 27.46 11.13 -7.90
C GLU A 652 28.61 12.14 -7.80
N GLY A 653 29.06 12.64 -8.95
CA GLY A 653 30.21 13.55 -9.06
C GLY A 653 31.58 12.89 -9.03
N ASP A 654 31.68 11.60 -8.67
CA ASP A 654 32.94 10.86 -8.69
C ASP A 654 33.09 10.12 -10.05
N SER A 655 34.29 10.18 -10.64
CA SER A 655 34.58 9.47 -11.89
C SER A 655 34.90 7.98 -11.70
N GLU A 656 35.31 7.60 -10.48
CA GLU A 656 35.78 6.24 -10.15
C GLU A 656 34.69 5.43 -9.43
N GLU A 657 34.57 4.15 -9.81
CA GLU A 657 33.67 3.18 -9.18
C GLU A 657 34.40 2.48 -8.02
N THR A 658 33.78 2.40 -6.84
CA THR A 658 34.38 1.68 -5.69
C THR A 658 33.84 0.25 -5.63
N LEU A 659 34.72 -0.75 -5.61
CA LEU A 659 34.34 -2.16 -5.47
C LEU A 659 33.89 -2.44 -4.03
N LEU A 660 32.64 -2.87 -3.86
CA LEU A 660 32.09 -3.28 -2.57
C LEU A 660 32.22 -4.79 -2.32
N TRP A 661 32.00 -5.60 -3.35
CA TRP A 661 31.94 -7.06 -3.20
C TRP A 661 32.37 -7.80 -4.46
N ARG A 662 32.95 -8.98 -4.30
CA ARG A 662 33.42 -9.84 -5.40
C ARG A 662 33.32 -11.33 -5.06
N ARG A 663 32.88 -12.12 -6.05
CA ARG A 663 33.05 -13.57 -6.12
C ARG A 663 33.67 -14.00 -7.44
N ARG A 664 34.41 -15.11 -7.41
CA ARG A 664 35.18 -15.62 -8.54
C ARG A 664 35.02 -17.12 -8.67
N GLY A 665 34.85 -17.58 -9.90
CA GLY A 665 34.82 -19.00 -10.21
C GLY A 665 33.49 -19.64 -9.87
N GLU A 666 33.48 -20.97 -9.94
CA GLU A 666 32.35 -21.78 -9.51
C GLU A 666 32.16 -21.67 -7.99
N GLN A 667 30.92 -21.52 -7.54
CA GLN A 667 30.57 -21.32 -6.13
C GLN A 667 29.67 -22.44 -5.61
N SER A 668 28.44 -22.54 -6.13
CA SER A 668 27.46 -23.56 -5.72
C SER A 668 26.47 -23.84 -6.84
N ILE A 669 25.87 -25.04 -6.82
CA ILE A 669 24.70 -25.41 -7.64
C ILE A 669 23.39 -24.81 -7.12
N THR A 670 23.37 -24.34 -5.87
CA THR A 670 22.23 -23.66 -5.22
C THR A 670 22.41 -22.15 -5.27
N TRP A 671 21.32 -21.41 -5.08
CA TRP A 671 21.36 -19.98 -4.80
C TRP A 671 22.12 -19.72 -3.49
N LEU A 672 22.94 -18.67 -3.49
CA LEU A 672 23.70 -18.20 -2.33
C LEU A 672 23.34 -16.77 -2.03
N ARG A 673 23.29 -16.41 -0.74
CA ARG A 673 23.01 -15.05 -0.31
C ARG A 673 24.28 -14.19 -0.32
N GLY A 674 24.22 -13.06 -1.00
CA GLY A 674 25.16 -11.95 -0.92
C GLY A 674 24.68 -10.93 0.12
N LEU A 675 25.59 -10.49 0.96
CA LEU A 675 25.34 -9.50 2.01
C LEU A 675 26.49 -8.48 1.97
N ILE A 676 26.15 -7.22 1.74
CA ILE A 676 27.08 -6.13 1.50
C ILE A 676 26.71 -4.96 2.39
N GLU A 677 27.57 -4.69 3.37
CA GLU A 677 27.51 -3.47 4.15
C GLU A 677 28.29 -2.37 3.44
N TYR A 678 27.68 -1.20 3.26
CA TYR A 678 28.35 -0.04 2.66
C TYR A 678 27.86 1.27 3.26
N GLU A 679 28.68 2.32 3.13
CA GLU A 679 28.38 3.67 3.59
C GLU A 679 28.51 4.65 2.42
N CYS A 680 27.46 5.43 2.18
CA CYS A 680 27.48 6.47 1.16
C CYS A 680 26.56 7.64 1.54
N ASP A 681 27.17 8.79 1.75
CA ASP A 681 26.57 10.07 2.15
C ASP A 681 26.15 10.94 0.95
N LYS A 682 26.60 10.58 -0.26
CA LYS A 682 26.18 11.19 -1.53
C LYS A 682 25.15 10.32 -2.24
N TYR A 683 24.41 10.92 -3.16
CA TYR A 683 23.66 10.17 -4.16
C TYR A 683 24.58 9.17 -4.85
N HIS A 684 24.09 7.96 -5.07
CA HIS A 684 24.91 6.88 -5.63
C HIS A 684 24.07 5.85 -6.35
N GLN A 685 24.72 5.05 -7.20
CA GLN A 685 24.13 3.90 -7.85
C GLN A 685 24.91 2.64 -7.48
N ILE A 686 24.22 1.53 -7.32
CA ILE A 686 24.83 0.21 -7.20
C ILE A 686 24.89 -0.43 -8.59
N ILE A 687 26.07 -0.92 -8.96
CA ILE A 687 26.33 -1.56 -10.24
C ILE A 687 26.71 -3.01 -9.98
N ILE A 688 25.87 -3.93 -10.46
CA ILE A 688 26.14 -5.37 -10.44
C ILE A 688 26.73 -5.77 -11.79
N GLU A 689 28.00 -6.16 -11.79
CA GLU A 689 28.77 -6.50 -12.97
C GLU A 689 29.10 -7.99 -13.00
N ALA A 690 28.60 -8.70 -14.00
CA ALA A 690 29.03 -10.06 -14.30
C ALA A 690 30.05 -10.06 -15.45
N VAL A 691 31.14 -10.78 -15.27
CA VAL A 691 32.22 -10.93 -16.26
C VAL A 691 32.26 -12.39 -16.70
N ARG A 692 32.20 -12.63 -18.01
CA ARG A 692 32.27 -13.98 -18.57
C ARG A 692 33.65 -14.61 -18.28
N GLY A 693 33.65 -15.83 -17.75
CA GLY A 693 34.83 -16.64 -17.54
C GLY A 693 35.33 -17.33 -18.82
N VAL A 694 36.34 -18.19 -18.67
CA VAL A 694 37.04 -18.85 -19.80
C VAL A 694 36.17 -19.84 -20.57
N SER A 695 35.08 -20.30 -19.96
CA SER A 695 34.17 -21.31 -20.51
C SER A 695 32.85 -20.68 -20.97
N ILE A 696 32.12 -21.40 -21.83
CA ILE A 696 30.71 -21.10 -22.12
C ILE A 696 29.79 -21.57 -21.00
N ARG A 697 30.27 -22.44 -20.09
CA ARG A 697 29.55 -22.88 -18.89
C ARG A 697 29.81 -21.93 -17.72
N SER A 698 29.57 -20.64 -17.95
CA SER A 698 29.92 -19.54 -17.05
C SER A 698 28.73 -18.60 -16.82
N ASP A 699 27.52 -19.13 -16.86
CA ASP A 699 26.33 -18.32 -16.58
C ASP A 699 26.36 -17.88 -15.12
N ILE A 700 26.00 -16.64 -14.90
CA ILE A 700 25.90 -16.04 -13.57
C ILE A 700 24.49 -15.45 -13.46
N ALA A 701 23.79 -15.78 -12.40
CA ALA A 701 22.44 -15.28 -12.15
C ALA A 701 22.35 -14.55 -10.81
N ILE A 702 21.40 -13.63 -10.71
CA ILE A 702 21.04 -12.88 -9.52
C ILE A 702 19.52 -12.81 -9.37
N ASP A 703 19.08 -12.67 -8.13
CA ASP A 703 17.67 -12.56 -7.77
C ASP A 703 17.48 -11.85 -6.42
N ASP A 704 16.23 -11.49 -6.09
CA ASP A 704 15.81 -10.98 -4.77
C ASP A 704 16.71 -9.89 -4.19
N ILE A 705 16.88 -8.80 -4.95
CA ILE A 705 17.73 -7.68 -4.54
C ILE A 705 16.97 -6.81 -3.54
N LEU A 706 17.52 -6.62 -2.35
CA LEU A 706 16.93 -5.84 -1.27
C LEU A 706 17.92 -4.83 -0.69
N PHE A 707 17.49 -3.56 -0.63
CA PHE A 707 18.19 -2.47 0.06
C PHE A 707 17.56 -2.22 1.43
N GLN A 708 18.36 -2.19 2.49
CA GLN A 708 17.92 -1.95 3.86
C GLN A 708 18.76 -0.86 4.51
N ALA A 709 18.12 -0.07 5.36
CA ALA A 709 18.81 0.90 6.20
C ALA A 709 19.47 0.23 7.41
N GLY A 710 20.59 0.79 7.83
CA GLY A 710 21.36 0.28 8.96
C GLY A 710 22.45 -0.72 8.56
N PRO A 711 23.21 -1.20 9.54
CA PRO A 711 24.19 -2.27 9.31
C PRO A 711 23.49 -3.51 8.78
N CYS A 712 24.24 -4.35 8.08
CA CYS A 712 23.71 -5.67 7.75
C CYS A 712 23.59 -6.49 9.03
N ASN A 713 22.39 -6.51 9.60
CA ASN A 713 22.08 -7.46 10.64
C ASN A 713 22.09 -8.84 9.98
N GLU A 714 22.97 -9.73 10.44
CA GLU A 714 22.58 -11.13 10.49
C GLU A 714 21.27 -11.09 11.28
N ILE A 715 20.15 -11.34 10.61
CA ILE A 715 18.92 -11.63 11.34
C ILE A 715 19.34 -12.78 12.24
N GLY A 716 19.48 -12.52 13.55
CA GLY A 716 19.72 -13.57 14.51
C GLY A 716 18.66 -14.63 14.24
N GLU A 717 19.03 -15.90 14.02
CA GLU A 717 19.59 -16.70 15.10
C GLU A 717 19.36 -16.00 16.43
N ILE A 718 18.15 -16.23 16.98
CA ILE A 718 17.89 -16.06 18.39
C ILE A 718 19.08 -16.73 19.10
N THR A 719 19.94 -15.88 19.64
CA THR A 719 21.23 -16.28 20.18
C THR A 719 21.01 -17.14 21.42
N GLN A 720 21.53 -18.35 21.42
CA GLN A 720 22.09 -18.93 22.64
C GLN A 720 23.54 -19.33 22.39
N HIS A 721 24.42 -18.41 22.78
CA HIS A 721 25.82 -18.69 23.08
C HIS A 721 25.93 -19.67 24.25
N SER A 722 26.75 -20.70 24.07
CA SER A 722 27.65 -21.31 25.09
C SER A 722 28.27 -22.57 24.46
N SER A 723 29.37 -22.43 23.72
CA SER A 723 30.73 -22.74 24.20
C SER A 723 31.01 -24.22 24.43
N GLY A 724 32.07 -24.73 23.80
CA GLY A 724 32.84 -25.85 24.35
C GLY A 724 33.07 -27.02 23.39
N ASP A 725 34.28 -27.01 22.85
CA ASP A 725 35.12 -28.16 22.52
C ASP A 725 34.89 -29.03 21.28
N SER A 726 36.05 -29.21 20.64
CA SER A 726 36.41 -30.16 19.60
C SER A 726 36.44 -31.60 20.11
N ASP A 727 36.43 -32.50 19.14
CA ASP A 727 36.68 -33.95 19.21
C ASP A 727 35.43 -34.76 19.66
N ASP A 728 34.78 -35.48 18.74
CA ASP A 728 35.28 -36.78 18.31
C ASP A 728 34.45 -37.41 17.17
N LEU A 729 35.10 -38.37 16.53
CA LEU A 729 34.67 -39.19 15.40
C LEU A 729 33.51 -40.17 15.72
N ASN A 730 32.79 -40.53 14.65
CA ASN A 730 32.02 -41.76 14.42
C ASN A 730 30.77 -42.02 15.30
N GLU A 731 29.60 -42.21 14.68
CA GLU A 731 29.05 -43.55 14.39
C GLU A 731 27.67 -43.44 13.72
N ILE A 732 27.42 -44.37 12.81
CA ILE A 732 26.19 -44.62 12.07
C ILE A 732 25.43 -45.68 12.85
N GLU A 733 24.15 -45.48 13.17
CA GLU A 733 23.21 -46.59 13.35
C GLU A 733 21.82 -46.25 12.78
N TYR A 734 21.12 -47.32 12.45
CA TYR A 734 20.17 -47.53 11.33
C TYR A 734 18.81 -46.82 11.40
#